data_AF-A0A1B6PC38-F1
#
_entry.id   AF-A0A1B6PC38-F1
#
_cell.length_a   1.000
_cell.length_b   1.000
_cell.length_c   1.000
_cell.angle_alpha   90.00
_cell.angle_beta   90.00
_cell.angle_gamma   90.00
#
_symmetry.space_group_name_H-M   'P 1'
#
loop_
_entity.id
_entity.type
_entity.pdbx_description
1 polymer ?
#
loop_
_entity_poly.entity_id
_entity_poly.type
_entity_poly.pdbx_seq_one_letter_code
_entity_poly.pdbx_strand_id
1 'polypeptide(L)'
;MDLVGSLLMNTTRLLDPSGLHFLGWLVTAGSIGLAALIYALLRLQREAALYWTKAAREKRAAWRRSRCPSSCHSWSEDRFHGGQPSTCCVCLSSLSGSAQGADDVVHRCSVCGVAAHSSCSPHAEKDCKCVAQAGTSPLLHHWSERWVELDDNPEISSFCYYCDEPCGVPFLGVSPIWRCLWCQRQIHVDCHAKLLKETTNTCDLGLLRRLIVPPQSVKEVGQGSGISGMLNSIKDGFANSTAGNRRRPRNKKRGNNHPGGKANSIPAKGSVLDSVLEGFARLKGLDGKYALAKPLSQNSLKQTYRSGIPNERVRKYELVDLPQDSRPLLVFINGKSGGRNGPSLRRRLNMLLNPIQIFELSAPQGPDVGLQLFHNVKHFRILVCGGDGTVAWVLDAIEKQNYESPPPVAILPLGTGNDLSRVMRWGGGLSSVEREGGIYALLNDVDHAAVTVLDRWNVAIKEKNGTEGQCTKQVKFMTNYLGIGCDAKVAYDFHTSREEKPDKFCSQFVNKLIYAREGAKDMMDRSCSDLPWHVSLEVDGENIEIPEDAEGVIVMNIPSYMGGVDLWQNDNDHDDDFSLQSIHDKILEVVCISGTWHLGKLQVGLSRAHRLAQGKVIRLHLHSSFPVQVDGEPWIQPPGCLEISHRGQMFMLRRTSEEPTGHAAAIMSEVLVNAECNGVIDASQKRLLLHEIALRLSS
;
A
#
# COMPACT_ATOMS: atom_id res chain seq x y z
N MET A 1 21.29 -54.81 23.52
CA MET A 1 22.40 -53.89 23.89
C MET A 1 23.74 -54.27 23.25
N ASP A 2 23.80 -55.27 22.34
CA ASP A 2 24.97 -56.17 22.32
C ASP A 2 25.79 -56.17 21.02
N LEU A 3 25.64 -55.16 20.15
CA LEU A 3 26.49 -54.95 18.97
C LEU A 3 27.44 -53.75 19.08
N VAL A 4 27.08 -52.72 19.85
CA VAL A 4 27.87 -51.47 19.95
C VAL A 4 29.08 -51.63 20.89
N GLY A 5 28.94 -52.39 21.98
CA GLY A 5 30.02 -52.61 22.95
C GLY A 5 31.22 -53.40 22.38
N SER A 6 30.97 -54.32 21.43
CA SER A 6 32.01 -55.13 20.78
C SER A 6 32.94 -54.29 19.90
N LEU A 7 32.40 -53.30 19.19
CA LEU A 7 33.19 -52.43 18.31
C LEU A 7 34.14 -51.52 19.13
N LEU A 8 33.63 -50.94 20.22
CA LEU A 8 34.42 -50.08 21.12
C LEU A 8 35.56 -50.82 21.83
N MET A 9 35.33 -52.07 22.26
CA MET A 9 36.36 -52.91 22.91
C MET A 9 37.47 -53.39 21.96
N ASN A 10 37.22 -53.42 20.64
CA ASN A 10 38.27 -53.74 19.67
C ASN A 10 39.10 -52.51 19.28
N THR A 11 38.53 -51.29 19.27
CA THR A 11 39.30 -50.06 19.04
C THR A 11 40.32 -49.75 20.14
N THR A 12 40.07 -50.15 21.39
CA THR A 12 41.00 -49.91 22.52
C THR A 12 42.20 -50.86 22.56
N ARG A 13 42.25 -51.90 21.71
CA ARG A 13 43.40 -52.83 21.59
C ARG A 13 44.35 -52.54 20.42
N LEU A 14 44.09 -51.49 19.64
CA LEU A 14 44.93 -51.05 18.52
C LEU A 14 45.50 -49.63 18.69
N LEU A 15 45.26 -49.00 19.84
CA LEU A 15 45.86 -47.71 20.21
C LEU A 15 47.08 -47.94 21.11
N ASP A 16 48.22 -48.17 20.45
CA ASP A 16 49.56 -47.97 21.00
C ASP A 16 49.68 -46.58 21.68
N PRO A 17 50.56 -46.34 22.68
CA PRO A 17 50.61 -45.06 23.39
C PRO A 17 50.80 -43.83 22.47
N SER A 18 51.46 -44.04 21.33
CA SER A 18 51.57 -43.09 20.22
C SER A 18 50.21 -42.64 19.65
N GLY A 19 49.23 -43.54 19.52
CA GLY A 19 47.90 -43.27 18.97
C GLY A 19 46.99 -42.47 19.90
N LEU A 20 47.11 -42.67 21.22
CA LEU A 20 46.44 -41.83 22.21
C LEU A 20 47.01 -40.40 22.22
N HIS A 21 48.33 -40.25 22.08
CA HIS A 21 48.95 -38.94 21.84
C HIS A 21 48.49 -38.30 20.52
N PHE A 22 48.36 -39.07 19.43
CA PHE A 22 47.90 -38.58 18.14
C PHE A 22 46.45 -38.07 18.18
N LEU A 23 45.54 -38.78 18.85
CA LEU A 23 44.17 -38.30 19.10
C LEU A 23 44.15 -37.04 19.96
N GLY A 24 44.99 -36.96 21.00
CA GLY A 24 45.17 -35.74 21.79
C GLY A 24 45.65 -34.54 20.97
N TRP A 25 46.59 -34.76 20.04
CA TRP A 25 47.07 -33.74 19.09
C TRP A 25 45.99 -33.31 18.08
N LEU A 26 45.15 -34.23 17.59
CA LEU A 26 44.03 -33.88 16.71
C LEU A 26 42.97 -33.03 17.42
N VAL A 27 42.66 -33.33 18.68
CA VAL A 27 41.69 -32.55 19.48
C VAL A 27 42.25 -31.17 19.86
N THR A 28 43.54 -31.06 20.21
CA THR A 28 44.17 -29.75 20.49
C THR A 28 44.36 -28.91 19.23
N ALA A 29 44.82 -29.49 18.12
CA ALA A 29 44.91 -28.80 16.83
C ALA A 29 43.53 -28.35 16.31
N GLY A 30 42.50 -29.20 16.42
CA GLY A 30 41.13 -28.87 16.01
C GLY A 30 40.51 -27.75 16.86
N SER A 31 40.72 -27.76 18.18
CA SER A 31 40.24 -26.70 19.07
C SER A 31 41.03 -25.39 18.92
N ILE A 32 42.33 -25.43 18.63
CA ILE A 32 43.12 -24.23 18.26
C ILE A 32 42.64 -23.67 16.92
N GLY A 33 42.38 -24.52 15.92
CA GLY A 33 41.84 -24.12 14.63
C GLY A 33 40.46 -23.46 14.75
N LEU A 34 39.56 -24.06 15.54
CA LEU A 34 38.25 -23.48 15.85
C LEU A 34 38.38 -22.16 16.62
N ALA A 35 39.27 -22.07 17.61
CA ALA A 35 39.51 -20.83 18.34
C ALA A 35 40.09 -19.71 17.46
N ALA A 36 40.98 -20.04 16.51
CA ALA A 36 41.51 -19.10 15.53
C ALA A 36 40.43 -18.62 14.55
N LEU A 37 39.52 -19.51 14.13
CA LEU A 37 38.40 -19.18 13.24
C LEU A 37 37.34 -18.32 13.97
N ILE A 38 37.03 -18.62 15.23
CA ILE A 38 36.19 -17.78 16.10
C ILE A 38 36.85 -16.41 16.33
N TYR A 39 38.16 -16.37 16.60
CA TYR A 39 38.90 -15.12 16.76
C TYR A 39 38.89 -14.28 15.48
N ALA A 40 39.04 -14.90 14.31
CA ALA A 40 38.93 -14.23 13.01
C ALA A 40 37.53 -13.65 12.80
N LEU A 41 36.46 -14.42 13.09
CA LEU A 41 35.08 -13.93 13.01
C LEU A 41 34.81 -12.76 13.96
N LEU A 42 35.21 -12.87 15.23
CA LEU A 42 35.07 -11.79 16.22
C LEU A 42 35.88 -10.55 15.85
N ARG A 43 37.06 -10.73 15.24
CA ARG A 43 37.90 -9.65 14.74
C ARG A 43 37.24 -8.95 13.55
N LEU A 44 36.73 -9.70 12.57
CA LEU A 44 35.99 -9.16 11.41
C LEU A 44 34.73 -8.39 11.87
N GLN A 45 33.96 -8.94 12.80
CA GLN A 45 32.82 -8.25 13.42
C GLN A 45 33.23 -6.93 14.08
N ARG A 46 34.36 -6.91 14.79
CA ARG A 46 34.87 -5.70 15.47
C ARG A 46 35.41 -4.65 14.50
N GLU A 47 36.14 -5.06 13.47
CA GLU A 47 36.66 -4.17 12.42
C GLU A 47 35.50 -3.56 11.62
N ALA A 48 34.49 -4.37 11.24
CA ALA A 48 33.26 -3.88 10.63
C ALA A 48 32.52 -2.89 11.52
N ALA A 49 32.30 -3.21 12.81
CA ALA A 49 31.61 -2.31 13.74
C ALA A 49 32.33 -0.96 13.89
N LEU A 50 33.66 -0.96 14.03
CA LEU A 50 34.46 0.26 14.05
C LEU A 50 34.29 1.08 12.76
N TYR A 51 34.27 0.42 11.59
CA TYR A 51 34.13 1.10 10.30
C TYR A 51 32.73 1.72 10.12
N TRP A 52 31.66 1.06 10.57
CA TRP A 52 30.32 1.67 10.67
C TRP A 52 30.31 2.90 11.59
N THR A 53 31.03 2.89 12.72
CA THR A 53 31.13 4.10 13.59
C THR A 53 31.88 5.27 12.94
N LYS A 54 32.88 5.00 12.07
CA LYS A 54 33.53 6.03 11.24
C LYS A 54 32.51 6.65 10.29
N ALA A 55 31.75 5.82 9.55
CA ALA A 55 30.77 6.29 8.59
C ALA A 55 29.69 7.18 9.22
N ALA A 56 29.03 6.74 10.28
CA ALA A 56 28.00 7.56 10.96
C ALA A 56 28.57 8.89 11.52
N ARG A 57 29.83 8.88 11.99
CA ARG A 57 30.52 10.11 12.42
C ARG A 57 30.80 11.06 11.26
N GLU A 58 31.14 10.53 10.09
CA GLU A 58 31.31 11.31 8.86
C GLU A 58 29.98 11.85 8.33
N LYS A 59 28.87 11.10 8.43
CA LYS A 59 27.49 11.60 8.19
C LYS A 59 27.21 12.85 9.04
N ARG A 60 27.43 12.76 10.36
CA ARG A 60 27.25 13.88 11.32
C ARG A 60 28.24 15.03 11.10
N ALA A 61 29.34 14.83 10.36
CA ALA A 61 30.25 15.90 9.98
C ALA A 61 29.82 16.58 8.66
N ALA A 62 29.36 15.80 7.68
CA ALA A 62 28.82 16.31 6.42
C ALA A 62 27.53 17.11 6.62
N TRP A 63 26.56 16.58 7.39
CA TRP A 63 25.26 17.22 7.60
C TRP A 63 25.35 18.63 8.16
N ARG A 64 26.29 18.85 9.08
CA ARG A 64 26.56 20.16 9.69
C ARG A 64 27.28 21.14 8.76
N ARG A 65 27.85 20.68 7.64
CA ARG A 65 28.42 21.53 6.59
C ARG A 65 27.40 21.87 5.50
N SER A 66 26.56 20.91 5.11
CA SER A 66 25.65 21.02 3.96
C SER A 66 24.36 21.83 4.22
N ARG A 67 24.06 22.20 5.46
CA ARG A 67 22.84 22.92 5.87
C ARG A 67 21.52 22.23 5.46
N CYS A 68 21.53 20.91 5.28
CA CYS A 68 20.34 20.15 4.88
C CYS A 68 19.20 20.33 5.90
N PRO A 69 17.96 20.66 5.46
CA PRO A 69 16.83 20.90 6.37
C PRO A 69 16.56 19.73 7.31
N SER A 70 16.40 20.03 8.60
CA SER A 70 16.22 19.02 9.64
C SER A 70 14.77 18.54 9.74
N SER A 71 14.56 17.24 9.79
CA SER A 71 13.24 16.59 9.92
C SER A 71 13.31 15.46 10.95
N CYS A 72 12.32 15.37 11.83
CA CYS A 72 12.26 14.31 12.85
C CYS A 72 11.83 12.98 12.24
N HIS A 73 12.39 11.87 12.73
CA HIS A 73 11.92 10.53 12.40
C HIS A 73 10.56 10.25 13.07
N SER A 74 9.58 9.79 12.30
CA SER A 74 8.31 9.27 12.83
C SER A 74 8.46 7.77 13.08
N TRP A 75 8.60 7.37 14.34
CA TRP A 75 8.84 5.98 14.74
C TRP A 75 7.54 5.19 14.87
N SER A 76 7.60 3.91 14.49
CA SER A 76 6.59 2.89 14.79
C SER A 76 7.29 1.64 15.32
N GLU A 77 6.66 0.95 16.28
CA GLU A 77 7.05 -0.42 16.64
C GLU A 77 6.96 -1.34 15.43
N ASP A 78 7.92 -2.24 15.31
CA ASP A 78 8.07 -3.18 14.20
C ASP A 78 8.62 -4.51 14.73
N ARG A 79 8.01 -5.62 14.31
CA ARG A 79 8.39 -6.98 14.74
C ARG A 79 9.08 -7.68 13.58
N PHE A 80 10.28 -8.21 13.81
CA PHE A 80 11.06 -8.85 12.76
C PHE A 80 10.47 -10.22 12.39
N HIS A 81 10.18 -10.41 11.10
CA HIS A 81 9.72 -11.68 10.53
C HIS A 81 10.57 -12.00 9.29
N GLY A 82 11.76 -12.56 9.52
CA GLY A 82 12.74 -12.87 8.48
C GLY A 82 13.70 -11.71 8.14
N GLY A 83 14.78 -12.04 7.42
CA GLY A 83 15.88 -11.13 7.11
C GLY A 83 16.88 -10.96 8.27
N GLN A 84 18.17 -10.88 7.96
CA GLN A 84 19.21 -10.62 8.96
C GLN A 84 19.15 -9.19 9.52
N PRO A 85 19.64 -8.93 10.75
CA PRO A 85 19.39 -7.69 11.45
C PRO A 85 20.06 -6.48 10.79
N SER A 86 19.27 -5.43 10.59
CA SER A 86 19.79 -4.05 10.60
C SER A 86 20.52 -3.77 11.92
N THR A 87 21.60 -3.00 11.90
CA THR A 87 22.10 -2.33 13.11
C THR A 87 21.24 -1.11 13.46
N CYS A 88 21.46 -0.53 14.63
CA CYS A 88 20.71 0.64 15.12
C CYS A 88 21.32 1.95 14.59
N CYS A 89 20.53 2.83 13.96
CA CYS A 89 21.01 4.10 13.39
C CYS A 89 21.51 5.16 14.40
N VAL A 90 21.63 4.80 15.69
CA VAL A 90 22.07 5.69 16.78
C VAL A 90 23.33 5.16 17.46
N CYS A 91 23.33 3.88 17.87
CA CYS A 91 24.45 3.22 18.56
C CYS A 91 25.24 2.23 17.69
N LEU A 92 24.72 1.87 16.51
CA LEU A 92 25.35 1.04 15.47
C LEU A 92 25.65 -0.43 15.87
N SER A 93 25.21 -0.84 17.06
CA SER A 93 25.10 -2.25 17.45
C SER A 93 23.95 -2.96 16.70
N SER A 94 23.99 -4.29 16.62
CA SER A 94 22.90 -5.10 16.04
C SER A 94 21.55 -4.84 16.74
N LEU A 95 20.46 -4.95 15.98
CA LEU A 95 19.09 -4.97 16.50
C LEU A 95 18.62 -6.37 16.91
N SER A 96 19.37 -7.44 16.61
CA SER A 96 19.16 -8.78 17.21
C SER A 96 19.93 -8.87 18.54
N GLY A 97 19.24 -8.99 19.67
CA GLY A 97 19.78 -8.60 20.98
C GLY A 97 19.86 -9.66 22.07
N SER A 98 19.14 -10.79 22.01
CA SER A 98 19.23 -11.83 23.06
C SER A 98 19.00 -13.26 22.59
N ALA A 99 19.71 -14.21 23.21
CA ALA A 99 19.60 -15.65 22.92
C ALA A 99 18.46 -16.34 23.71
N GLN A 100 17.36 -15.62 24.02
CA GLN A 100 16.28 -16.10 24.89
C GLN A 100 14.88 -15.64 24.43
N GLY A 101 14.42 -16.13 23.28
CA GLY A 101 13.00 -16.39 23.00
C GLY A 101 11.99 -15.22 23.04
N ALA A 102 12.44 -13.97 23.10
CA ALA A 102 11.58 -12.78 23.10
C ALA A 102 11.54 -12.12 21.72
N ASP A 103 10.37 -11.58 21.33
CA ASP A 103 10.26 -10.65 20.20
C ASP A 103 11.05 -9.37 20.53
N ASP A 104 12.26 -9.21 20.00
CA ASP A 104 13.02 -7.96 20.06
C ASP A 104 12.27 -6.87 19.24
N VAL A 105 11.41 -6.09 19.91
CA VAL A 105 10.64 -5.00 19.29
C VAL A 105 11.56 -3.85 18.91
N VAL A 106 11.62 -3.57 17.62
CA VAL A 106 12.45 -2.51 17.02
C VAL A 106 11.59 -1.29 16.72
N HIS A 107 12.13 -0.08 16.87
CA HIS A 107 11.50 1.12 16.32
C HIS A 107 12.02 1.34 14.90
N ARG A 108 11.14 1.30 13.89
CA ARG A 108 11.50 1.68 12.51
C ARG A 108 10.81 2.98 12.11
N CYS A 109 11.50 3.83 11.36
CA CYS A 109 10.94 5.07 10.86
C CYS A 109 9.97 4.80 9.71
N SER A 110 8.71 5.23 9.84
CA SER A 110 7.67 5.06 8.83
C SER A 110 7.91 5.86 7.54
N VAL A 111 8.82 6.85 7.59
CA VAL A 111 9.11 7.77 6.48
C VAL A 111 10.35 7.35 5.67
N CYS A 112 11.45 6.99 6.32
CA CYS A 112 12.73 6.72 5.65
C CYS A 112 13.32 5.33 5.92
N GLY A 113 12.61 4.48 6.66
CA GLY A 113 12.98 3.07 6.87
C GLY A 113 14.15 2.82 7.83
N VAL A 114 14.82 3.86 8.36
CA VAL A 114 15.89 3.66 9.37
C VAL A 114 15.35 2.95 10.61
N ALA A 115 16.19 2.13 11.25
CA ALA A 115 15.82 1.31 12.40
C ALA A 115 16.68 1.65 13.64
N ALA A 116 16.08 1.58 14.82
CA ALA A 116 16.75 1.82 16.11
C ALA A 116 16.15 0.97 17.22
N HIS A 117 16.93 0.69 18.28
CA HIS A 117 16.38 0.15 19.52
C HIS A 117 15.36 1.14 20.09
N SER A 118 14.34 0.66 20.80
CA SER A 118 13.31 1.51 21.41
C SER A 118 13.88 2.59 22.35
N SER A 119 14.94 2.26 23.08
CA SER A 119 15.72 3.18 23.93
C SER A 119 16.60 4.19 23.14
N CYS A 120 16.98 3.84 21.91
CA CYS A 120 17.83 4.66 21.06
C CYS A 120 17.04 5.67 20.22
N SER A 121 15.84 5.31 19.76
CA SER A 121 15.05 6.12 18.83
C SER A 121 14.76 7.58 19.26
N PRO A 122 14.63 7.94 20.57
CA PRO A 122 14.47 9.34 21.00
C PRO A 122 15.73 10.19 20.81
N HIS A 123 16.89 9.55 20.66
CA HIS A 123 18.21 10.16 20.55
C HIS A 123 18.74 10.19 19.10
N ALA A 124 17.89 9.86 18.12
CA ALA A 124 18.25 9.90 16.71
C ALA A 124 18.42 11.34 16.20
N GLU A 125 19.31 11.51 15.22
CA GLU A 125 19.52 12.78 14.54
C GLU A 125 18.26 13.21 13.77
N LYS A 126 18.10 14.53 13.55
CA LYS A 126 16.96 15.07 12.78
C LYS A 126 17.26 15.08 11.28
N ASP A 127 17.69 13.94 10.76
CA ASP A 127 18.09 13.69 9.37
C ASP A 127 17.06 12.87 8.57
N CYS A 128 15.79 12.88 8.99
CA CYS A 128 14.71 12.22 8.26
C CYS A 128 14.36 12.94 6.94
N LYS A 129 13.60 12.30 6.05
CA LYS A 129 13.09 12.91 4.81
C LYS A 129 12.25 14.15 5.17
N CYS A 130 12.47 15.27 4.48
CA CYS A 130 11.82 16.55 4.76
C CYS A 130 10.70 16.79 3.75
N VAL A 131 9.46 16.93 4.22
CA VAL A 131 8.25 16.98 3.35
C VAL A 131 8.14 18.29 2.57
N ALA A 132 8.51 19.42 3.21
CA ALA A 132 8.31 20.76 2.71
C ALA A 132 9.57 21.62 2.84
N GLN A 133 9.97 22.25 1.73
CA GLN A 133 11.20 23.04 1.57
C GLN A 133 11.00 24.26 0.65
N ALA A 134 9.75 24.67 0.37
CA ALA A 134 9.47 25.81 -0.51
C ALA A 134 10.30 27.07 -0.19
N GLY A 135 10.82 27.72 -1.23
CA GLY A 135 11.79 28.82 -1.12
C GLY A 135 13.25 28.40 -0.91
N THR A 136 13.55 27.10 -0.71
CA THR A 136 14.92 26.58 -0.65
C THR A 136 15.35 26.11 -2.04
N SER A 137 16.50 26.56 -2.54
CA SER A 137 17.07 26.11 -3.82
C SER A 137 18.61 26.18 -3.78
N PRO A 138 19.34 25.23 -4.40
CA PRO A 138 18.84 24.01 -5.08
C PRO A 138 18.48 22.88 -4.09
N LEU A 139 17.74 21.86 -4.56
CA LEU A 139 17.53 20.63 -3.80
C LEU A 139 18.85 19.88 -3.61
N LEU A 140 19.12 19.42 -2.39
CA LEU A 140 20.33 18.67 -2.06
C LEU A 140 20.08 17.17 -1.91
N HIS A 141 21.08 16.34 -2.22
CA HIS A 141 21.03 14.91 -1.97
C HIS A 141 20.93 14.64 -0.45
N HIS A 142 19.90 13.87 -0.09
CA HIS A 142 19.56 13.49 1.28
C HIS A 142 20.09 12.09 1.61
N TRP A 143 21.38 11.98 1.91
CA TRP A 143 22.07 10.70 2.10
C TRP A 143 21.73 10.03 3.45
N SER A 144 21.32 8.76 3.42
CA SER A 144 21.05 7.93 4.60
C SER A 144 21.64 6.53 4.47
N GLU A 145 21.82 5.81 5.58
CA GLU A 145 22.31 4.43 5.56
C GLU A 145 21.32 3.46 4.86
N ARG A 146 21.86 2.47 4.14
CA ARG A 146 21.08 1.40 3.49
C ARG A 146 20.64 0.37 4.54
N TRP A 147 19.41 0.50 5.03
CA TRP A 147 18.81 -0.40 6.00
C TRP A 147 17.97 -1.50 5.33
N VAL A 148 18.46 -2.73 5.41
CA VAL A 148 17.84 -3.99 4.93
C VAL A 148 17.72 -4.06 3.40
N GLU A 149 17.63 -5.30 2.90
CA GLU A 149 17.25 -5.66 1.55
C GLU A 149 16.00 -4.88 1.14
N LEU A 150 16.18 -3.99 0.18
CA LEU A 150 15.10 -3.33 -0.58
C LEU A 150 15.30 -3.66 -2.06
N ASP A 151 15.88 -4.83 -2.27
CA ASP A 151 16.41 -5.38 -3.51
C ASP A 151 15.26 -6.12 -4.20
N ASP A 152 14.16 -5.36 -4.35
CA ASP A 152 13.00 -5.64 -5.21
C ASP A 152 13.44 -5.98 -6.64
N ASN A 153 14.66 -5.59 -7.04
CA ASN A 153 15.39 -6.08 -8.20
C ASN A 153 16.89 -6.32 -7.84
N PRO A 154 17.38 -7.57 -7.84
CA PRO A 154 18.79 -7.90 -7.57
C PRO A 154 19.73 -7.71 -8.77
N GLU A 155 19.21 -7.53 -9.99
CA GLU A 155 20.02 -7.31 -11.20
C GLU A 155 20.54 -5.87 -11.29
N ILE A 156 19.90 -4.93 -10.57
CA ILE A 156 20.47 -3.60 -10.30
C ILE A 156 21.57 -3.74 -9.23
N SER A 157 22.67 -4.37 -9.65
CA SER A 157 23.96 -4.26 -9.00
C SER A 157 24.29 -2.78 -8.84
N SER A 158 24.18 -2.29 -7.61
CA SER A 158 24.06 -0.85 -7.36
C SER A 158 25.42 -0.16 -7.44
N PHE A 159 25.78 0.38 -8.60
CA PHE A 159 27.04 1.10 -8.78
C PHE A 159 27.10 2.41 -7.97
N CYS A 160 28.30 2.75 -7.51
CA CYS A 160 28.58 3.96 -6.74
C CYS A 160 28.52 5.19 -7.64
N TYR A 161 27.57 6.10 -7.38
CA TYR A 161 27.33 7.34 -8.15
C TYR A 161 28.57 8.22 -8.43
N TYR A 162 29.65 8.06 -7.67
CA TYR A 162 30.89 8.84 -7.84
C TYR A 162 32.02 8.08 -8.57
N CYS A 163 32.09 6.75 -8.50
CA CYS A 163 33.22 5.99 -9.03
C CYS A 163 32.84 4.78 -9.89
N ASP A 164 31.54 4.54 -10.11
CA ASP A 164 30.98 3.45 -10.93
C ASP A 164 31.42 2.03 -10.55
N GLU A 165 31.88 1.85 -9.31
CA GLU A 165 32.22 0.55 -8.71
C GLU A 165 31.01 -0.07 -8.00
N PRO A 166 30.81 -1.41 -8.05
CA PRO A 166 29.62 -2.06 -7.53
C PRO A 166 29.52 -2.02 -6.00
N CYS A 167 28.52 -1.32 -5.46
CA CYS A 167 28.26 -1.28 -4.02
C CYS A 167 27.61 -2.60 -3.55
N GLY A 168 28.39 -3.46 -2.89
CA GLY A 168 27.86 -4.60 -2.12
C GLY A 168 28.47 -5.98 -2.40
N VAL A 169 29.44 -6.10 -3.32
CA VAL A 169 30.12 -7.39 -3.56
C VAL A 169 30.88 -7.87 -2.31
N PRO A 170 30.56 -9.05 -1.70
CA PRO A 170 31.02 -9.38 -0.35
C PRO A 170 32.53 -9.63 -0.15
N PHE A 171 33.30 -9.80 -1.22
CA PHE A 171 34.61 -10.46 -1.15
C PHE A 171 35.81 -9.57 -0.78
N LEU A 172 35.72 -8.25 -0.95
CA LEU A 172 36.87 -7.34 -0.76
C LEU A 172 36.47 -6.01 -0.10
N GLY A 173 36.69 -5.90 1.22
CA GLY A 173 36.84 -4.60 1.91
C GLY A 173 35.69 -3.61 1.79
N VAL A 174 34.44 -4.08 1.86
CA VAL A 174 33.20 -3.30 1.59
C VAL A 174 33.16 -1.95 2.32
N SER A 175 33.32 -0.84 1.58
CA SER A 175 33.03 0.51 2.09
C SER A 175 31.53 0.65 2.33
N PRO A 176 31.08 1.15 3.50
CA PRO A 176 29.65 1.32 3.78
C PRO A 176 28.99 2.28 2.79
N ILE A 177 27.69 2.08 2.58
CA ILE A 177 26.95 2.65 1.45
C ILE A 177 25.84 3.57 1.98
N TRP A 178 25.77 4.79 1.45
CA TRP A 178 24.62 5.67 1.61
C TRP A 178 23.74 5.66 0.37
N ARG A 179 22.43 5.71 0.60
CA ARG A 179 21.38 5.87 -0.41
C ARG A 179 20.74 7.25 -0.25
N CYS A 180 20.53 7.96 -1.36
CA CYS A 180 19.79 9.22 -1.34
C CYS A 180 18.29 8.96 -1.17
N LEU A 181 17.64 9.52 -0.14
CA LEU A 181 16.22 9.33 0.15
C LEU A 181 15.25 9.91 -0.91
N TRP A 182 15.78 10.59 -1.93
CA TRP A 182 15.02 11.10 -3.07
C TRP A 182 15.32 10.27 -4.33
N CYS A 183 16.46 10.52 -4.98
CA CYS A 183 16.82 9.87 -6.25
C CYS A 183 17.27 8.40 -6.15
N GLN A 184 17.28 7.79 -4.96
CA GLN A 184 17.68 6.40 -4.66
C GLN A 184 19.10 5.97 -5.08
N ARG A 185 19.89 6.84 -5.76
CA ARG A 185 21.31 6.61 -6.06
C ARG A 185 22.10 6.23 -4.80
N GLN A 186 23.07 5.34 -4.98
CA GLN A 186 23.94 4.84 -3.92
C GLN A 186 25.36 5.41 -4.06
N ILE A 187 26.07 5.57 -2.95
CA ILE A 187 27.45 6.06 -2.91
C ILE A 187 28.23 5.44 -1.75
N HIS A 188 29.49 5.06 -1.99
CA HIS A 188 30.43 4.70 -0.93
C HIS A 188 30.70 5.92 -0.03
N VAL A 189 30.73 5.71 1.29
CA VAL A 189 30.96 6.78 2.29
C VAL A 189 32.27 7.53 2.02
N ASP A 190 33.35 6.80 1.74
CA ASP A 190 34.66 7.39 1.43
C ASP A 190 34.68 8.15 0.08
N CYS A 191 33.73 7.86 -0.84
CA CYS A 191 33.56 8.59 -2.10
C CYS A 191 32.72 9.88 -1.93
N HIS A 192 31.70 9.88 -1.06
CA HIS A 192 30.92 11.08 -0.76
C HIS A 192 31.79 12.25 -0.23
N ALA A 193 32.86 11.93 0.51
CA ALA A 193 33.84 12.93 0.98
C ALA A 193 34.68 13.58 -0.15
N LYS A 194 34.67 13.01 -1.37
CA LYS A 194 35.25 13.58 -2.59
C LYS A 194 34.19 14.35 -3.38
N LEU A 195 33.00 13.76 -3.57
CA LEU A 195 31.84 14.41 -4.20
C LEU A 195 31.58 15.82 -3.63
N LEU A 196 31.57 15.97 -2.30
CA LEU A 196 31.36 17.26 -1.62
C LEU A 196 32.48 18.31 -1.83
N LYS A 197 33.60 17.97 -2.46
CA LYS A 197 34.69 18.91 -2.81
C LYS A 197 34.66 19.29 -4.28
N GLU A 198 34.24 18.35 -5.13
CA GLU A 198 34.37 18.41 -6.58
C GLU A 198 33.07 18.84 -7.27
N THR A 199 31.91 18.63 -6.64
CA THR A 199 30.59 18.95 -7.21
C THR A 199 29.69 19.67 -6.22
N THR A 200 28.64 20.31 -6.74
CA THR A 200 27.48 20.70 -5.93
C THR A 200 26.69 19.43 -5.55
N ASN A 201 26.25 19.32 -4.29
CA ASN A 201 25.52 18.15 -3.78
C ASN A 201 24.04 18.14 -4.21
N THR A 202 23.74 18.49 -5.47
CA THR A 202 22.40 18.76 -5.98
C THR A 202 21.68 17.51 -6.45
N CYS A 203 20.45 17.30 -5.99
CA CYS A 203 19.63 16.14 -6.34
C CYS A 203 18.58 16.49 -7.40
N ASP A 204 18.53 15.68 -8.44
CA ASP A 204 17.63 15.72 -9.61
C ASP A 204 16.41 14.81 -9.47
N LEU A 205 16.16 14.26 -8.27
CA LEU A 205 15.12 13.27 -7.95
C LEU A 205 15.22 11.91 -8.71
N GLY A 206 16.20 11.72 -9.61
CA GLY A 206 16.48 10.44 -10.28
C GLY A 206 15.40 9.98 -11.27
N LEU A 207 15.29 8.67 -11.50
CA LEU A 207 14.32 8.12 -12.48
C LEU A 207 12.86 8.47 -12.13
N LEU A 208 12.51 8.48 -10.84
CA LEU A 208 11.16 8.79 -10.37
C LEU A 208 10.86 10.31 -10.30
N ARG A 209 11.71 11.18 -10.86
CA ARG A 209 11.61 12.65 -10.70
C ARG A 209 10.26 13.27 -11.05
N ARG A 210 9.54 12.65 -12.00
CA ARG A 210 8.25 13.14 -12.50
C ARG A 210 7.11 12.78 -11.56
N LEU A 211 7.17 11.59 -10.96
CA LEU A 211 6.19 11.09 -10.00
C LEU A 211 6.37 11.69 -8.60
N ILE A 212 7.61 12.02 -8.21
CA ILE A 212 7.90 12.63 -6.91
C ILE A 212 7.45 14.10 -6.92
N VAL A 213 6.61 14.49 -5.96
CA VAL A 213 6.39 15.92 -5.63
C VAL A 213 7.67 16.46 -4.98
N PRO A 214 8.42 17.38 -5.62
CA PRO A 214 9.64 17.92 -5.04
C PRO A 214 9.33 18.59 -3.70
N PRO A 215 10.15 18.45 -2.64
CA PRO A 215 9.88 19.12 -1.38
C PRO A 215 9.95 20.65 -1.53
N GLN A 216 10.69 21.16 -2.52
CA GLN A 216 10.70 22.57 -2.93
C GLN A 216 9.33 23.06 -3.43
N SER A 217 8.51 22.16 -3.97
CA SER A 217 7.16 22.42 -4.47
C SER A 217 6.09 22.22 -3.38
N VAL A 218 6.48 22.08 -2.11
CA VAL A 218 5.58 21.91 -0.96
C VAL A 218 5.85 22.99 0.09
N LYS A 219 4.80 23.74 0.40
CA LYS A 219 4.79 24.90 1.31
C LYS A 219 3.97 24.59 2.56
N GLU A 220 4.51 24.79 3.76
CA GLU A 220 3.77 24.59 5.03
C GLU A 220 2.92 25.83 5.35
N VAL A 221 1.61 25.66 5.48
CA VAL A 221 0.63 26.75 5.66
C VAL A 221 0.31 26.94 7.14
N GLY A 222 1.06 27.83 7.78
CA GLY A 222 0.85 28.21 9.18
C GLY A 222 -0.52 28.85 9.45
N GLN A 223 -1.16 28.48 10.56
CA GLN A 223 -2.43 29.06 10.96
C GLN A 223 -2.22 30.26 11.89
N GLY A 224 -2.01 31.44 11.30
CA GLY A 224 -1.87 32.73 12.00
C GLY A 224 -0.77 33.60 11.41
N SER A 225 -1.07 34.87 11.14
CA SER A 225 -0.08 35.87 10.74
C SER A 225 0.59 36.50 11.97
N GLY A 226 1.88 36.84 11.88
CA GLY A 226 2.59 37.58 12.92
C GLY A 226 4.01 37.07 13.21
N ILE A 227 5.00 37.77 12.67
CA ILE A 227 6.39 37.86 13.20
C ILE A 227 7.06 36.51 13.57
N SER A 228 7.46 35.73 12.57
CA SER A 228 8.43 34.63 12.76
C SER A 228 9.62 34.68 11.78
N GLY A 229 9.87 35.82 11.15
CA GLY A 229 10.95 36.02 10.17
C GLY A 229 12.26 36.59 10.74
N MET A 230 12.41 36.74 12.07
CA MET A 230 13.42 37.64 12.65
C MET A 230 14.08 37.13 13.95
N LEU A 231 14.28 35.81 14.11
CA LEU A 231 14.93 35.22 15.30
C LEU A 231 16.07 34.22 15.00
N ASN A 232 16.66 34.27 13.80
CA ASN A 232 17.91 33.56 13.45
C ASN A 232 19.13 34.50 13.34
N SER A 233 19.07 35.67 13.97
CA SER A 233 20.21 36.55 14.22
C SER A 233 20.09 37.11 15.64
N ILE A 234 21.19 37.63 16.19
CA ILE A 234 21.35 37.95 17.62
C ILE A 234 21.30 36.69 18.52
N LYS A 235 22.31 35.82 18.37
CA LYS A 235 22.76 34.97 19.50
C LYS A 235 24.28 34.81 19.65
N ASP A 236 25.05 35.50 18.82
CA ASP A 236 26.49 35.68 18.99
C ASP A 236 26.76 37.16 19.31
N GLY A 237 27.22 37.42 20.54
CA GLY A 237 27.49 38.76 21.06
C GLY A 237 27.58 38.76 22.59
N PHE A 238 28.61 39.39 23.13
CA PHE A 238 28.91 39.51 24.57
C PHE A 238 29.15 38.19 25.34
N ALA A 239 30.29 37.56 25.04
CA ALA A 239 31.09 36.92 26.09
C ALA A 239 32.03 37.98 26.72
N ASN A 240 32.25 37.88 28.04
CA ASN A 240 33.21 38.68 28.84
C ASN A 240 32.91 40.20 28.92
N SER A 241 32.93 40.89 30.07
CA SER A 241 33.57 40.60 31.36
C SER A 241 33.06 41.51 32.49
N THR A 242 33.08 41.03 33.73
CA THR A 242 33.50 41.75 34.97
C THR A 242 33.36 40.85 36.20
N ALA A 243 34.14 41.11 37.26
CA ALA A 243 34.12 40.35 38.52
C ALA A 243 33.48 41.18 39.65
N GLY A 244 32.75 40.54 40.58
CA GLY A 244 31.93 41.29 41.57
C GLY A 244 31.38 40.51 42.77
N ASN A 245 32.27 40.11 43.68
CA ASN A 245 32.08 39.95 45.14
C ASN A 245 30.66 39.92 45.81
N ARG A 246 30.50 38.95 46.74
CA ARG A 246 29.87 39.05 48.09
C ARG A 246 28.33 39.02 48.31
N ARG A 247 27.97 38.05 49.20
CA ARG A 247 27.12 38.11 50.42
C ARG A 247 25.65 37.61 50.39
N ARG A 248 25.33 36.86 51.47
CA ARG A 248 23.99 36.44 51.96
C ARG A 248 23.36 37.52 52.84
N PRO A 249 22.02 37.51 53.02
CA PRO A 249 21.40 37.11 54.31
C PRO A 249 20.30 36.04 54.07
N ARG A 250 19.88 35.11 54.95
CA ARG A 250 19.75 34.97 56.43
C ARG A 250 18.59 35.79 57.05
N ASN A 251 17.40 35.19 57.21
CA ASN A 251 16.82 34.52 58.41
C ASN A 251 15.44 33.88 58.03
N LYS A 252 14.61 33.16 58.81
CA LYS A 252 14.44 32.69 60.22
C LYS A 252 13.68 31.31 60.12
N LYS A 253 13.84 30.28 60.97
CA LYS A 253 13.10 29.94 62.24
C LYS A 253 11.56 30.05 62.18
N ARG A 254 10.72 29.12 62.66
CA ARG A 254 10.80 27.83 63.45
C ARG A 254 9.56 26.96 63.01
N GLY A 255 9.40 25.65 63.23
CA GLY A 255 9.63 24.78 64.41
C GLY A 255 8.37 24.75 65.32
N ASN A 256 7.81 23.63 65.81
CA ASN A 256 8.25 22.22 65.79
C ASN A 256 7.10 21.24 66.23
N ASN A 257 7.41 19.92 66.37
CA ASN A 257 6.73 18.87 67.17
C ASN A 257 5.63 17.94 66.57
N HIS A 258 5.95 16.64 66.55
CA HIS A 258 5.11 15.44 66.75
C HIS A 258 4.92 15.16 68.28
N PRO A 259 4.30 14.07 68.82
CA PRO A 259 3.78 12.79 68.25
C PRO A 259 2.31 12.47 68.66
N GLY A 260 1.68 11.29 68.48
CA GLY A 260 1.97 10.02 67.78
C GLY A 260 1.17 8.83 68.38
N GLY A 261 0.99 7.70 67.65
CA GLY A 261 0.21 6.53 68.14
C GLY A 261 0.23 5.30 67.20
N LYS A 262 -0.11 4.10 67.73
CA LYS A 262 -0.18 2.78 67.04
C LYS A 262 -1.60 2.16 67.25
N ALA A 263 -2.05 1.02 66.71
CA ALA A 263 -1.40 -0.11 66.01
C ALA A 263 -2.40 -0.96 65.16
N ASN A 264 -1.85 -1.84 64.31
CA ASN A 264 -2.31 -3.19 63.86
C ASN A 264 -3.77 -3.48 63.42
N SER A 265 -3.95 -4.03 62.21
CA SER A 265 -4.26 -5.48 61.98
C SER A 265 -4.46 -5.85 60.49
N ILE A 266 -4.41 -7.15 60.17
CA ILE A 266 -4.52 -7.82 58.85
C ILE A 266 -5.23 -9.16 59.13
N PRO A 267 -6.29 -9.61 58.38
CA PRO A 267 -6.06 -10.45 57.20
C PRO A 267 -7.14 -10.54 56.07
N ALA A 268 -6.65 -10.93 54.89
CA ALA A 268 -7.21 -11.87 53.89
C ALA A 268 -8.46 -11.56 53.02
N LYS A 269 -8.20 -11.60 51.69
CA LYS A 269 -8.94 -12.26 50.58
C LYS A 269 -10.47 -12.05 50.44
N GLY A 270 -10.86 -11.41 49.33
CA GLY A 270 -12.19 -11.47 48.70
C GLY A 270 -12.06 -11.43 47.16
N SER A 271 -13.03 -11.96 46.43
CA SER A 271 -12.99 -12.17 44.97
C SER A 271 -13.11 -10.89 44.13
N VAL A 272 -12.28 -10.77 43.07
CA VAL A 272 -12.47 -9.78 42.00
C VAL A 272 -13.34 -10.41 40.91
N LEU A 273 -14.64 -10.14 40.94
CA LEU A 273 -15.57 -10.47 39.85
C LEU A 273 -16.78 -9.52 39.80
N ASP A 274 -17.26 -9.04 40.95
CA ASP A 274 -18.44 -8.16 41.08
C ASP A 274 -18.15 -6.66 40.80
N SER A 275 -17.25 -6.36 39.88
CA SER A 275 -16.89 -4.97 39.50
C SER A 275 -16.79 -4.73 38.00
N VAL A 276 -17.17 -5.73 37.18
CA VAL A 276 -17.13 -5.66 35.70
C VAL A 276 -18.55 -5.69 35.10
N LEU A 277 -19.57 -6.09 35.87
CA LEU A 277 -20.93 -6.35 35.36
C LEU A 277 -21.91 -5.17 35.43
N GLU A 278 -21.57 -4.03 36.07
CA GLU A 278 -22.42 -2.82 36.06
C GLU A 278 -22.09 -1.81 34.94
N GLY A 279 -21.05 -2.07 34.13
CA GLY A 279 -20.65 -1.15 33.04
C GLY A 279 -21.47 -1.25 31.75
N PHE A 280 -22.15 -2.37 31.50
CA PHE A 280 -22.74 -2.68 30.19
C PHE A 280 -24.27 -2.48 30.07
N ALA A 281 -24.95 -2.10 31.16
CA ALA A 281 -26.41 -2.02 31.22
C ALA A 281 -27.01 -0.65 30.81
N ARG A 282 -26.40 0.08 29.85
CA ARG A 282 -26.90 1.38 29.34
C ARG A 282 -26.80 1.59 27.83
N LEU A 283 -26.81 0.52 27.02
CA LEU A 283 -26.72 0.60 25.55
C LEU A 283 -27.71 -0.33 24.81
N LYS A 284 -29.01 -0.17 25.08
CA LYS A 284 -30.10 -0.62 24.20
C LYS A 284 -31.24 0.41 24.22
N GLY A 285 -31.85 0.64 23.07
CA GLY A 285 -33.02 1.52 22.91
C GLY A 285 -32.72 2.87 22.25
N LEU A 286 -32.68 2.88 20.91
CA LEU A 286 -33.25 3.94 20.08
C LEU A 286 -33.30 3.44 18.62
N ASP A 287 -34.51 3.16 18.13
CA ASP A 287 -34.74 2.66 16.78
C ASP A 287 -34.52 3.74 15.70
N GLY A 288 -34.27 3.26 14.48
CA GLY A 288 -33.81 4.10 13.37
C GLY A 288 -34.86 5.06 12.81
N LYS A 289 -34.37 6.22 12.33
CA LYS A 289 -35.01 7.06 11.31
C LYS A 289 -33.92 7.83 10.57
N TYR A 290 -33.59 7.41 9.35
CA TYR A 290 -32.65 8.13 8.49
C TYR A 290 -33.28 9.44 8.02
N ALA A 291 -32.89 10.55 8.67
CA ALA A 291 -33.37 11.88 8.32
C ALA A 291 -32.59 12.45 7.14
N LEU A 292 -33.33 12.94 6.14
CA LEU A 292 -32.83 13.56 4.91
C LEU A 292 -31.86 14.73 5.22
N ALA A 293 -30.58 14.56 4.91
CA ALA A 293 -29.58 15.62 5.08
C ALA A 293 -29.73 16.70 4.00
N LYS A 294 -30.17 17.90 4.39
CA LYS A 294 -30.13 19.10 3.54
C LYS A 294 -28.68 19.56 3.34
N PRO A 295 -28.34 20.19 2.19
CA PRO A 295 -26.96 20.56 1.87
C PRO A 295 -26.41 21.58 2.87
N LEU A 296 -25.33 21.22 3.56
CA LEU A 296 -24.60 22.12 4.45
C LEU A 296 -23.59 22.96 3.65
N SER A 297 -23.68 24.27 3.88
CA SER A 297 -22.94 25.36 3.23
C SER A 297 -21.45 25.10 3.00
N GLN A 298 -20.94 25.65 1.89
CA GLN A 298 -19.52 25.72 1.54
C GLN A 298 -18.68 26.24 2.73
N ASN A 299 -17.84 25.39 3.32
CA ASN A 299 -16.82 25.81 4.27
C ASN A 299 -15.62 24.86 4.22
N SER A 300 -14.63 25.27 3.42
CA SER A 300 -13.33 24.63 3.17
C SER A 300 -12.88 23.55 4.17
N LEU A 301 -13.06 22.29 3.79
CA LEU A 301 -12.28 21.16 4.34
C LEU A 301 -10.79 21.37 4.02
N LYS A 302 -9.90 20.91 4.90
CA LYS A 302 -8.45 21.21 4.88
C LYS A 302 -7.68 20.00 5.41
N GLN A 303 -6.63 19.57 4.70
CA GLN A 303 -5.86 18.36 5.02
C GLN A 303 -5.24 18.42 6.43
N THR A 304 -5.16 17.25 7.07
CA THR A 304 -4.53 17.07 8.39
C THR A 304 -3.37 16.08 8.35
N TYR A 305 -2.12 16.55 8.41
CA TYR A 305 -0.97 15.66 8.62
C TYR A 305 -0.79 15.33 10.10
N ARG A 306 -1.02 14.06 10.48
CA ARG A 306 -0.58 13.50 11.77
C ARG A 306 0.74 12.76 11.59
N SER A 307 1.81 13.42 12.02
CA SER A 307 2.99 12.76 12.61
C SER A 307 2.54 11.75 13.67
N GLY A 308 3.23 10.63 13.83
CA GLY A 308 2.85 9.52 14.74
C GLY A 308 2.97 9.81 16.24
N ILE A 309 2.97 11.09 16.64
CA ILE A 309 3.28 11.57 17.98
C ILE A 309 2.00 12.12 18.64
N PRO A 310 1.63 11.64 19.85
CA PRO A 310 0.55 12.26 20.62
C PRO A 310 0.82 13.75 20.87
N ASN A 311 -0.17 14.61 20.63
CA ASN A 311 -0.14 16.07 20.78
C ASN A 311 0.71 16.91 19.80
N GLU A 312 1.20 16.40 18.66
CA GLU A 312 1.77 17.30 17.64
C GLU A 312 0.68 18.13 16.92
N ARG A 313 0.96 19.40 16.61
CA ARG A 313 0.03 20.29 15.90
C ARG A 313 -0.20 19.82 14.48
N VAL A 314 -1.44 19.93 14.00
CA VAL A 314 -1.81 19.60 12.63
C VAL A 314 -1.12 20.55 11.64
N ARG A 315 -0.14 20.02 10.90
CA ARG A 315 0.51 20.73 9.79
C ARG A 315 -0.38 20.66 8.55
N LYS A 316 -0.33 21.72 7.76
CA LYS A 316 -1.09 21.90 6.52
C LYS A 316 -0.12 22.23 5.41
N TYR A 317 -0.39 21.74 4.21
CA TYR A 317 0.50 21.92 3.07
C TYR A 317 -0.26 22.43 1.86
N GLU A 318 0.47 23.13 1.00
CA GLU A 318 0.03 23.67 -0.28
C GLU A 318 1.08 23.26 -1.33
N LEU A 319 0.61 22.81 -2.50
CA LEU A 319 1.48 22.47 -3.63
C LEU A 319 1.65 23.72 -4.51
N VAL A 320 2.90 24.08 -4.78
CA VAL A 320 3.30 25.31 -5.49
C VAL A 320 4.44 24.97 -6.44
N ASP A 321 4.65 25.77 -7.49
CA ASP A 321 5.89 25.77 -8.30
C ASP A 321 6.37 24.36 -8.72
N LEU A 322 5.46 23.58 -9.33
CA LEU A 322 5.76 22.25 -9.87
C LEU A 322 6.42 22.35 -11.26
N PRO A 323 7.40 21.48 -11.59
CA PRO A 323 8.00 21.44 -12.94
C PRO A 323 6.97 21.11 -14.04
N GLN A 324 7.15 21.70 -15.23
CA GLN A 324 6.27 21.48 -16.38
C GLN A 324 6.30 20.04 -16.94
N ASP A 325 7.41 19.29 -16.73
CA ASP A 325 7.54 17.88 -17.12
C ASP A 325 7.06 16.89 -16.05
N SER A 326 6.60 17.38 -14.89
CA SER A 326 6.15 16.55 -13.78
C SER A 326 4.81 15.86 -14.06
N ARG A 327 4.66 14.67 -13.47
CA ARG A 327 3.43 13.86 -13.46
C ARG A 327 3.19 13.36 -12.04
N PRO A 328 2.93 14.25 -11.06
CA PRO A 328 2.95 13.87 -9.65
C PRO A 328 2.03 12.67 -9.36
N LEU A 329 2.50 11.70 -8.58
CA LEU A 329 1.68 10.55 -8.23
C LEU A 329 0.89 10.82 -6.93
N LEU A 330 -0.43 10.63 -6.94
CA LEU A 330 -1.25 10.59 -5.74
C LEU A 330 -1.55 9.13 -5.38
N VAL A 331 -1.15 8.68 -4.18
CA VAL A 331 -1.26 7.27 -3.78
C VAL A 331 -2.29 7.09 -2.67
N PHE A 332 -3.26 6.21 -2.90
CA PHE A 332 -4.26 5.81 -1.92
C PHE A 332 -4.02 4.37 -1.45
N ILE A 333 -3.89 4.15 -0.15
CA ILE A 333 -3.64 2.82 0.45
C ILE A 333 -4.81 2.41 1.32
N ASN A 334 -5.48 1.30 1.00
CA ASN A 334 -6.46 0.69 1.89
C ASN A 334 -5.77 -0.24 2.89
N GLY A 335 -5.55 0.23 4.13
CA GLY A 335 -4.88 -0.52 5.19
C GLY A 335 -5.60 -1.83 5.61
N LYS A 336 -6.86 -2.02 5.22
CA LYS A 336 -7.62 -3.27 5.46
C LYS A 336 -7.40 -4.34 4.38
N SER A 337 -6.80 -3.99 3.24
CA SER A 337 -6.49 -4.92 2.15
C SER A 337 -5.18 -5.68 2.40
N GLY A 338 -4.87 -6.68 1.56
CA GLY A 338 -3.53 -7.26 1.44
C GLY A 338 -2.97 -7.89 2.72
N GLY A 339 -3.80 -8.53 3.54
CA GLY A 339 -3.36 -9.20 4.77
C GLY A 339 -2.78 -8.25 5.84
N ARG A 340 -3.21 -6.98 5.85
CA ARG A 340 -2.74 -5.91 6.77
C ARG A 340 -1.30 -5.43 6.52
N ASN A 341 -0.69 -5.72 5.36
CA ASN A 341 0.63 -5.23 4.96
C ASN A 341 0.72 -3.70 4.71
N GLY A 342 -0.39 -2.97 4.85
CA GLY A 342 -0.52 -1.52 4.62
C GLY A 342 0.62 -0.66 5.21
N PRO A 343 1.01 -0.80 6.50
CA PRO A 343 2.08 -0.01 7.09
C PRO A 343 3.46 -0.25 6.45
N SER A 344 3.76 -1.49 6.05
CA SER A 344 5.03 -1.84 5.40
C SER A 344 5.09 -1.29 3.97
N LEU A 345 3.99 -1.42 3.22
CA LEU A 345 3.84 -0.81 1.90
C LEU A 345 3.92 0.72 1.95
N ARG A 346 3.20 1.35 2.90
CA ARG A 346 3.25 2.81 3.14
C ARG A 346 4.67 3.29 3.45
N ARG A 347 5.44 2.52 4.21
CA ARG A 347 6.86 2.78 4.48
C ARG A 347 7.73 2.67 3.23
N ARG A 348 7.59 1.62 2.41
CA ARG A 348 8.30 1.48 1.11
C ARG A 348 7.99 2.67 0.19
N LEU A 349 6.72 3.05 0.07
CA LEU A 349 6.29 4.20 -0.74
C LEU A 349 6.82 5.54 -0.20
N ASN A 350 6.82 5.79 1.12
CA ASN A 350 7.41 7.00 1.71
C ASN A 350 8.93 7.13 1.46
N MET A 351 9.64 6.00 1.37
CA MET A 351 11.07 5.99 1.06
C MET A 351 11.34 6.43 -0.38
N LEU A 352 10.46 6.08 -1.32
CA LEU A 352 10.58 6.42 -2.75
C LEU A 352 9.99 7.81 -3.05
N LEU A 353 8.72 8.05 -2.71
CA LEU A 353 7.95 9.27 -3.00
C LEU A 353 8.01 10.30 -1.86
N ASN A 354 7.51 11.52 -2.07
CA ASN A 354 7.33 12.48 -0.97
C ASN A 354 6.14 12.02 -0.08
N PRO A 355 6.28 11.91 1.26
CA PRO A 355 5.20 11.48 2.15
C PRO A 355 3.89 12.28 2.05
N ILE A 356 3.90 13.50 1.48
CA ILE A 356 2.69 14.27 1.21
C ILE A 356 1.75 13.62 0.18
N GLN A 357 2.29 12.70 -0.64
CA GLN A 357 1.62 12.04 -1.75
C GLN A 357 0.79 10.82 -1.31
N ILE A 358 0.95 10.34 -0.07
CA ILE A 358 0.53 8.99 0.34
C ILE A 358 -0.55 9.07 1.42
N PHE A 359 -1.77 8.74 1.01
CA PHE A 359 -2.99 8.82 1.81
C PHE A 359 -3.47 7.42 2.19
N GLU A 360 -3.82 7.24 3.47
CA GLU A 360 -4.38 5.98 3.96
C GLU A 360 -5.89 6.11 4.05
N LEU A 361 -6.60 5.25 3.31
CA LEU A 361 -8.06 5.26 3.22
C LEU A 361 -8.67 4.59 4.45
N SER A 362 -9.62 5.27 5.08
CA SER A 362 -10.35 4.76 6.25
C SER A 362 -11.76 5.35 6.31
N ALA A 363 -12.65 4.77 7.12
CA ALA A 363 -14.03 5.24 7.25
C ALA A 363 -14.18 6.76 7.56
N PRO A 364 -13.36 7.40 8.43
CA PRO A 364 -13.39 8.84 8.62
C PRO A 364 -12.53 9.66 7.63
N GLN A 365 -11.77 9.02 6.72
CA GLN A 365 -10.86 9.69 5.78
C GLN A 365 -10.88 9.00 4.42
N GLY A 366 -11.74 9.50 3.53
CA GLY A 366 -11.86 9.06 2.14
C GLY A 366 -10.87 9.72 1.18
N PRO A 367 -10.94 9.40 -0.13
CA PRO A 367 -10.00 9.88 -1.15
C PRO A 367 -10.01 11.40 -1.33
N ASP A 368 -11.14 12.05 -1.02
CA ASP A 368 -11.39 13.48 -1.19
C ASP A 368 -10.30 14.37 -0.58
N VAL A 369 -9.70 13.97 0.54
CA VAL A 369 -8.63 14.74 1.20
C VAL A 369 -7.34 14.78 0.35
N GLY A 370 -7.06 13.74 -0.42
CA GLY A 370 -5.93 13.69 -1.36
C GLY A 370 -6.26 14.37 -2.68
N LEU A 371 -7.46 14.13 -3.21
CA LEU A 371 -7.96 14.78 -4.42
C LEU A 371 -8.03 16.32 -4.26
N GLN A 372 -8.40 16.81 -3.08
CA GLN A 372 -8.44 18.24 -2.77
C GLN A 372 -7.04 18.88 -2.71
N LEU A 373 -6.04 18.19 -2.15
CA LEU A 373 -4.65 18.66 -2.16
C LEU A 373 -4.12 18.77 -3.61
N PHE A 374 -4.46 17.80 -4.45
CA PHE A 374 -4.03 17.73 -5.84
C PHE A 374 -4.97 18.49 -6.81
N HIS A 375 -6.00 19.20 -6.33
CA HIS A 375 -7.04 19.78 -7.18
C HIS A 375 -6.50 20.76 -8.24
N ASN A 376 -5.47 21.54 -7.88
CA ASN A 376 -4.81 22.50 -8.76
C ASN A 376 -3.58 21.92 -9.50
N VAL A 377 -3.26 20.64 -9.29
CA VAL A 377 -2.11 19.99 -9.94
C VAL A 377 -2.54 19.52 -11.33
N LYS A 378 -1.76 19.87 -12.35
CA LYS A 378 -1.98 19.36 -13.70
C LYS A 378 -1.27 18.01 -13.92
N HIS A 379 -1.86 17.16 -14.76
CA HIS A 379 -1.27 15.90 -15.27
C HIS A 379 -0.82 14.89 -14.20
N PHE A 380 -1.35 14.98 -12.98
CA PHE A 380 -1.09 14.00 -11.94
C PHE A 380 -1.70 12.64 -12.27
N ARG A 381 -1.04 11.57 -11.83
CA ARG A 381 -1.50 10.19 -11.94
C ARG A 381 -1.99 9.72 -10.56
N ILE A 382 -2.88 8.73 -10.51
CA ILE A 382 -3.32 8.11 -9.24
C ILE A 382 -2.87 6.65 -9.19
N LEU A 383 -2.43 6.18 -8.03
CA LEU A 383 -2.20 4.76 -7.74
C LEU A 383 -3.10 4.32 -6.56
N VAL A 384 -3.96 3.32 -6.80
CA VAL A 384 -4.84 2.74 -5.77
C VAL A 384 -4.29 1.39 -5.31
N CYS A 385 -3.78 1.34 -4.09
CA CYS A 385 -3.32 0.12 -3.43
C CYS A 385 -4.50 -0.50 -2.66
N GLY A 386 -5.18 -1.46 -3.28
CA GLY A 386 -6.46 -1.99 -2.78
C GLY A 386 -7.00 -3.16 -3.60
N GLY A 387 -8.27 -3.49 -3.41
CA GLY A 387 -9.04 -4.37 -4.31
C GLY A 387 -10.02 -3.59 -5.15
N ASP A 388 -10.79 -4.27 -6.00
CA ASP A 388 -11.69 -3.69 -7.00
C ASP A 388 -12.65 -2.64 -6.42
N GLY A 389 -13.37 -2.95 -5.34
CA GLY A 389 -14.23 -1.98 -4.63
C GLY A 389 -13.49 -0.78 -4.00
N THR A 390 -12.17 -0.87 -3.78
CA THR A 390 -11.35 0.30 -3.39
C THR A 390 -11.08 1.21 -4.60
N VAL A 391 -10.89 0.63 -5.78
CA VAL A 391 -10.76 1.37 -7.03
C VAL A 391 -12.09 2.06 -7.36
N ALA A 392 -13.22 1.35 -7.26
CA ALA A 392 -14.56 1.91 -7.46
C ALA A 392 -14.84 3.12 -6.53
N TRP A 393 -14.48 3.03 -5.23
CA TRP A 393 -14.61 4.16 -4.28
C TRP A 393 -13.76 5.38 -4.70
N VAL A 394 -12.54 5.17 -5.20
CA VAL A 394 -11.68 6.25 -5.70
C VAL A 394 -12.22 6.84 -7.01
N LEU A 395 -12.74 6.03 -7.94
CA LEU A 395 -13.38 6.51 -9.17
C LEU A 395 -14.63 7.37 -8.87
N ASP A 396 -15.48 6.92 -7.94
CA ASP A 396 -16.63 7.72 -7.47
C ASP A 396 -16.23 8.98 -6.72
N ALA A 397 -15.04 9.06 -6.14
CA ALA A 397 -14.52 10.28 -5.54
C ALA A 397 -13.99 11.24 -6.62
N ILE A 398 -13.25 10.75 -7.62
CA ILE A 398 -12.75 11.53 -8.76
C ILE A 398 -13.91 12.18 -9.53
N GLU A 399 -14.99 11.42 -9.78
CA GLU A 399 -16.18 11.92 -10.49
C GLU A 399 -16.84 13.12 -9.76
N LYS A 400 -16.92 13.07 -8.43
CA LYS A 400 -17.48 14.14 -7.59
C LYS A 400 -16.67 15.42 -7.56
N GLN A 401 -15.37 15.37 -7.90
CA GLN A 401 -14.53 16.56 -8.00
C GLN A 401 -14.72 17.33 -9.31
N ASN A 402 -15.39 16.73 -10.31
CA ASN A 402 -15.71 17.33 -11.61
C ASN A 402 -14.49 17.97 -12.33
N TYR A 403 -13.37 17.24 -12.38
CA TYR A 403 -12.18 17.65 -13.12
C TYR A 403 -12.47 17.82 -14.62
N GLU A 404 -11.98 18.92 -15.21
CA GLU A 404 -11.99 19.16 -16.66
C GLU A 404 -11.30 18.02 -17.43
N SER A 405 -10.10 17.65 -16.96
CA SER A 405 -9.28 16.54 -17.44
C SER A 405 -8.98 15.60 -16.26
N PRO A 406 -9.83 14.60 -15.96
CA PRO A 406 -9.65 13.75 -14.78
C PRO A 406 -8.35 12.93 -14.82
N PRO A 407 -7.71 12.70 -13.66
CA PRO A 407 -6.44 11.97 -13.55
C PRO A 407 -6.63 10.46 -13.84
N PRO A 408 -5.72 9.82 -14.58
CA PRO A 408 -5.81 8.39 -14.88
C PRO A 408 -5.34 7.53 -13.70
N VAL A 409 -5.97 6.37 -13.51
CA VAL A 409 -5.79 5.51 -12.31
C VAL A 409 -5.05 4.20 -12.61
N ALA A 410 -3.92 3.98 -11.94
CA ALA A 410 -3.22 2.69 -11.83
C ALA A 410 -3.67 1.93 -10.56
N ILE A 411 -3.44 0.62 -10.54
CA ILE A 411 -3.85 -0.28 -9.44
C ILE A 411 -2.62 -1.03 -8.90
N LEU A 412 -2.48 -1.11 -7.57
CA LEU A 412 -1.61 -2.09 -6.92
C LEU A 412 -2.50 -3.15 -6.25
N PRO A 413 -2.56 -4.39 -6.77
CA PRO A 413 -3.51 -5.40 -6.32
C PRO A 413 -3.25 -5.91 -4.90
N LEU A 414 -4.09 -5.47 -3.96
CA LEU A 414 -4.15 -5.92 -2.57
C LEU A 414 -5.49 -6.60 -2.22
N GLY A 415 -6.45 -6.65 -3.15
CA GLY A 415 -7.72 -7.37 -2.98
C GLY A 415 -7.59 -8.88 -3.11
N THR A 416 -8.72 -9.59 -3.21
CA THR A 416 -8.75 -11.05 -3.35
C THR A 416 -8.92 -11.50 -4.81
N GLY A 417 -9.88 -10.92 -5.54
CA GLY A 417 -10.08 -11.13 -6.98
C GLY A 417 -9.06 -10.36 -7.82
N ASN A 418 -9.13 -9.01 -7.75
CA ASN A 418 -8.28 -8.08 -8.51
C ASN A 418 -8.49 -8.16 -10.03
N ASP A 419 -9.71 -8.43 -10.47
CA ASP A 419 -10.08 -8.58 -11.88
C ASP A 419 -9.77 -7.33 -12.71
N LEU A 420 -10.09 -6.14 -12.20
CA LEU A 420 -9.78 -4.89 -12.90
C LEU A 420 -8.25 -4.65 -12.97
N SER A 421 -7.50 -5.09 -11.96
CA SER A 421 -6.03 -5.04 -11.95
C SER A 421 -5.42 -5.94 -13.03
N ARG A 422 -6.02 -7.11 -13.27
CA ARG A 422 -5.59 -8.06 -14.31
C ARG A 422 -5.84 -7.51 -15.71
N VAL A 423 -7.04 -6.98 -15.95
CA VAL A 423 -7.42 -6.33 -17.22
C VAL A 423 -6.55 -5.10 -17.52
N MET A 424 -6.15 -4.36 -16.48
CA MET A 424 -5.19 -3.24 -16.60
C MET A 424 -3.71 -3.67 -16.61
N ARG A 425 -3.42 -4.98 -16.65
CA ARG A 425 -2.07 -5.60 -16.69
C ARG A 425 -1.17 -5.30 -15.47
N TRP A 426 -1.74 -4.91 -14.32
CA TRP A 426 -1.05 -4.76 -13.03
C TRP A 426 -0.96 -6.07 -12.22
N GLY A 427 -1.50 -7.18 -12.74
CA GLY A 427 -1.42 -8.51 -12.14
C GLY A 427 -2.48 -8.79 -11.08
N GLY A 428 -2.42 -9.99 -10.48
CA GLY A 428 -3.46 -10.52 -9.57
C GLY A 428 -3.19 -10.37 -8.06
N GLY A 429 -2.04 -9.82 -7.67
CA GLY A 429 -1.64 -9.65 -6.27
C GLY A 429 -0.23 -9.08 -6.10
N LEU A 430 0.06 -8.54 -4.92
CA LEU A 430 1.36 -7.92 -4.56
C LEU A 430 2.57 -8.84 -4.86
N SER A 431 2.44 -10.15 -4.68
CA SER A 431 3.49 -11.13 -4.97
C SER A 431 3.76 -11.36 -6.46
N SER A 432 2.97 -10.79 -7.37
CA SER A 432 3.38 -10.65 -8.77
C SER A 432 4.34 -9.48 -8.91
N VAL A 433 3.93 -8.29 -8.45
CA VAL A 433 4.74 -7.08 -8.45
C VAL A 433 6.11 -7.32 -7.78
N GLU A 434 6.16 -8.01 -6.64
CA GLU A 434 7.41 -8.33 -5.93
C GLU A 434 8.34 -9.31 -6.66
N ARG A 435 7.86 -10.06 -7.67
CA ARG A 435 8.70 -10.86 -8.59
C ARG A 435 9.12 -10.06 -9.83
N GLU A 436 8.47 -8.94 -10.09
CA GLU A 436 8.54 -8.16 -11.33
C GLU A 436 9.24 -6.80 -11.10
N GLY A 437 10.29 -6.80 -10.26
CA GLY A 437 11.05 -5.58 -9.90
C GLY A 437 10.46 -4.76 -8.75
N GLY A 438 9.41 -5.27 -8.10
CA GLY A 438 8.78 -4.72 -6.89
C GLY A 438 8.23 -3.30 -7.03
N ILE A 439 8.21 -2.56 -5.92
CA ILE A 439 7.55 -1.24 -5.86
C ILE A 439 8.35 -0.20 -6.65
N TYR A 440 9.67 -0.39 -6.83
CA TYR A 440 10.47 0.52 -7.65
C TYR A 440 10.14 0.38 -9.15
N ALA A 441 10.09 -0.86 -9.67
CA ALA A 441 9.69 -1.10 -11.05
C ALA A 441 8.23 -0.72 -11.29
N LEU A 442 7.31 -1.04 -10.36
CA LEU A 442 5.92 -0.59 -10.43
C LEU A 442 5.81 0.93 -10.60
N LEU A 443 6.58 1.72 -9.85
CA LEU A 443 6.55 3.18 -9.99
C LEU A 443 7.15 3.65 -11.32
N ASN A 444 8.20 3.01 -11.83
CA ASN A 444 8.70 3.29 -13.19
C ASN A 444 7.61 3.02 -14.24
N ASP A 445 6.95 1.86 -14.16
CA ASP A 445 5.89 1.46 -15.07
C ASP A 445 4.66 2.38 -14.96
N VAL A 446 4.38 2.94 -13.78
CA VAL A 446 3.30 3.90 -13.56
C VAL A 446 3.57 5.28 -14.19
N ASP A 447 4.82 5.70 -14.45
CA ASP A 447 5.10 6.92 -15.24
C ASP A 447 4.93 6.69 -16.75
N HIS A 448 5.31 5.49 -17.21
CA HIS A 448 5.30 5.10 -18.62
C HIS A 448 4.00 4.41 -19.07
N ALA A 449 3.10 4.05 -18.15
CA ALA A 449 1.84 3.38 -18.47
C ALA A 449 0.99 4.18 -19.47
N ALA A 450 0.36 3.46 -20.38
CA ALA A 450 -0.58 3.97 -21.36
C ALA A 450 -1.90 4.38 -20.68
N VAL A 451 -2.52 5.43 -21.19
CA VAL A 451 -3.90 5.78 -20.81
C VAL A 451 -4.86 4.93 -21.65
N THR A 452 -5.76 4.22 -20.99
CA THR A 452 -6.91 3.56 -21.62
C THR A 452 -8.21 4.09 -20.99
N VAL A 453 -9.35 3.65 -21.51
CA VAL A 453 -10.69 4.04 -21.06
C VAL A 453 -11.39 2.83 -20.44
N LEU A 454 -12.22 3.09 -19.43
CA LEU A 454 -13.06 2.10 -18.76
C LEU A 454 -14.49 2.63 -18.66
N ASP A 455 -15.44 1.88 -19.20
CA ASP A 455 -16.88 2.12 -19.04
C ASP A 455 -17.33 1.92 -17.58
N ARG A 456 -18.26 2.77 -17.15
CA ARG A 456 -18.95 2.68 -15.86
C ARG A 456 -20.45 2.64 -16.08
N TRP A 457 -21.14 1.91 -15.19
CA TRP A 457 -22.54 1.57 -15.39
C TRP A 457 -23.37 1.95 -14.15
N ASN A 458 -24.57 2.46 -14.39
CA ASN A 458 -25.61 2.64 -13.39
C ASN A 458 -26.42 1.36 -13.29
N VAL A 459 -26.60 0.83 -12.07
CA VAL A 459 -27.53 -0.26 -11.77
C VAL A 459 -28.71 0.35 -11.00
N ALA A 460 -29.78 0.68 -11.71
CA ALA A 460 -30.99 1.27 -11.15
C ALA A 460 -31.94 0.17 -10.65
N ILE A 461 -32.06 0.05 -9.34
CA ILE A 461 -32.94 -0.91 -8.65
C ILE A 461 -34.32 -0.28 -8.50
N LYS A 462 -35.37 -0.96 -8.97
CA LYS A 462 -36.78 -0.55 -8.89
C LYS A 462 -37.56 -1.63 -8.13
N GLU A 463 -37.82 -1.43 -6.85
CA GLU A 463 -38.48 -2.43 -6.01
C GLU A 463 -40.01 -2.35 -6.10
N LYS A 464 -40.69 -3.51 -6.20
CA LYS A 464 -42.15 -3.60 -6.28
C LYS A 464 -42.77 -3.68 -4.88
N ASN A 465 -42.71 -2.58 -4.14
CA ASN A 465 -43.33 -2.48 -2.81
C ASN A 465 -44.84 -2.78 -2.87
N GLY A 466 -45.32 -3.60 -1.93
CA GLY A 466 -46.72 -4.06 -1.85
C GLY A 466 -47.74 -2.99 -1.41
N THR A 467 -47.39 -1.70 -1.50
CA THR A 467 -48.24 -0.56 -1.16
C THR A 467 -48.26 0.38 -2.35
N GLU A 468 -49.43 0.65 -2.90
CA GLU A 468 -49.59 1.38 -4.16
C GLU A 468 -48.95 2.79 -4.09
N GLY A 469 -48.02 3.08 -5.02
CA GLY A 469 -47.49 4.41 -5.27
C GLY A 469 -46.08 4.73 -4.79
N GLN A 470 -45.38 3.85 -4.06
CA GLN A 470 -43.98 4.09 -3.65
C GLN A 470 -43.00 3.03 -4.18
N CYS A 471 -42.51 3.23 -5.41
CA CYS A 471 -41.32 2.53 -5.90
C CYS A 471 -40.07 3.12 -5.23
N THR A 472 -39.39 2.35 -4.39
CA THR A 472 -38.03 2.70 -3.95
C THR A 472 -37.08 2.58 -5.14
N LYS A 473 -36.34 3.65 -5.44
CA LYS A 473 -35.30 3.68 -6.48
C LYS A 473 -33.93 3.86 -5.86
N GLN A 474 -33.21 2.76 -5.67
CA GLN A 474 -31.78 2.79 -5.34
C GLN A 474 -30.97 2.79 -6.65
N VAL A 475 -29.79 3.41 -6.63
CA VAL A 475 -28.80 3.27 -7.70
C VAL A 475 -27.50 2.77 -7.10
N LYS A 476 -27.04 1.62 -7.58
CA LYS A 476 -25.68 1.11 -7.41
C LYS A 476 -24.85 1.44 -8.66
N PHE A 477 -23.54 1.28 -8.57
CA PHE A 477 -22.63 1.48 -9.70
C PHE A 477 -21.83 0.20 -9.94
N MET A 478 -21.61 -0.12 -11.21
CA MET A 478 -20.89 -1.31 -11.67
C MET A 478 -19.71 -0.91 -12.54
N THR A 479 -18.61 -1.65 -12.38
CA THR A 479 -17.31 -1.40 -13.00
C THR A 479 -16.75 -2.65 -13.65
N ASN A 480 -17.04 -3.82 -13.06
CA ASN A 480 -16.57 -5.12 -13.53
C ASN A 480 -17.73 -5.97 -14.06
N TYR A 481 -18.71 -6.29 -13.20
CA TYR A 481 -19.85 -7.16 -13.54
C TYR A 481 -20.95 -7.17 -12.47
N LEU A 482 -22.15 -7.59 -12.87
CA LEU A 482 -23.31 -7.93 -12.03
C LEU A 482 -23.61 -9.42 -12.20
N GLY A 483 -23.87 -10.14 -11.11
CA GLY A 483 -24.33 -11.53 -11.11
C GLY A 483 -25.67 -11.69 -10.40
N ILE A 484 -26.49 -12.62 -10.87
CA ILE A 484 -27.75 -13.03 -10.24
C ILE A 484 -27.84 -14.57 -10.25
N GLY A 485 -28.16 -15.18 -9.10
CA GLY A 485 -28.18 -16.64 -8.93
C GLY A 485 -26.97 -17.21 -8.21
N CYS A 486 -26.49 -18.38 -8.63
CA CYS A 486 -25.53 -19.18 -7.87
C CYS A 486 -24.20 -18.47 -7.59
N ASP A 487 -23.68 -17.63 -8.49
CA ASP A 487 -22.47 -16.84 -8.23
C ASP A 487 -22.69 -15.79 -7.13
N ALA A 488 -23.82 -15.08 -7.20
CA ALA A 488 -24.25 -14.13 -6.20
C ALA A 488 -24.55 -14.79 -4.85
N LYS A 489 -25.05 -16.04 -4.85
CA LYS A 489 -25.24 -16.84 -3.64
C LYS A 489 -23.91 -17.16 -2.95
N VAL A 490 -22.92 -17.63 -3.71
CA VAL A 490 -21.58 -17.93 -3.17
C VAL A 490 -20.90 -16.64 -2.67
N ALA A 491 -21.06 -15.53 -3.39
CA ALA A 491 -20.59 -14.22 -2.94
C ALA A 491 -21.29 -13.78 -1.63
N TYR A 492 -22.61 -13.98 -1.52
CA TYR A 492 -23.40 -13.66 -0.33
C TYR A 492 -22.97 -14.48 0.89
N ASP A 493 -22.88 -15.82 0.77
CA ASP A 493 -22.49 -16.69 1.88
C ASP A 493 -21.04 -16.44 2.33
N PHE A 494 -20.15 -16.12 1.39
CA PHE A 494 -18.79 -15.65 1.68
C PHE A 494 -18.79 -14.31 2.44
N HIS A 495 -19.67 -13.37 2.06
CA HIS A 495 -19.80 -12.07 2.73
C HIS A 495 -20.34 -12.23 4.16
N THR A 496 -21.45 -12.95 4.36
CA THR A 496 -21.99 -13.23 5.70
C THR A 496 -20.97 -13.96 6.57
N SER A 497 -20.26 -14.96 6.03
CA SER A 497 -19.17 -15.65 6.74
C SER A 497 -18.03 -14.71 7.17
N ARG A 498 -17.80 -13.64 6.42
CA ARG A 498 -16.78 -12.62 6.69
C ARG A 498 -17.21 -11.60 7.72
N GLU A 499 -18.48 -11.22 7.76
CA GLU A 499 -19.03 -10.36 8.81
C GLU A 499 -19.13 -11.09 10.14
N GLU A 500 -19.55 -12.36 10.15
CA GLU A 500 -19.61 -13.17 11.37
C GLU A 500 -18.24 -13.48 11.99
N LYS A 501 -17.21 -13.72 11.15
CA LYS A 501 -15.93 -14.32 11.58
C LYS A 501 -14.71 -13.61 10.96
N PRO A 502 -14.57 -12.27 11.12
CA PRO A 502 -13.59 -11.45 10.39
C PRO A 502 -12.13 -11.88 10.59
N ASP A 503 -11.78 -12.42 11.78
CA ASP A 503 -10.41 -12.87 12.07
C ASP A 503 -9.94 -14.05 11.22
N LYS A 504 -10.85 -14.75 10.52
CA LYS A 504 -10.47 -15.82 9.58
C LYS A 504 -9.97 -15.27 8.24
N PHE A 505 -10.24 -14.01 7.91
CA PHE A 505 -10.00 -13.43 6.58
C PHE A 505 -8.67 -12.66 6.53
N CYS A 506 -7.60 -13.31 6.99
CA CYS A 506 -6.29 -12.69 7.22
C CYS A 506 -5.33 -12.70 6.00
N SER A 507 -5.63 -13.42 4.90
CA SER A 507 -4.77 -13.39 3.70
C SER A 507 -5.55 -13.70 2.41
N GLN A 508 -5.02 -13.26 1.26
CA GLN A 508 -5.63 -13.54 -0.05
C GLN A 508 -5.80 -15.05 -0.31
N PHE A 509 -4.82 -15.87 0.09
CA PHE A 509 -4.89 -17.33 -0.05
C PHE A 509 -6.01 -17.95 0.80
N VAL A 510 -6.09 -17.56 2.08
CA VAL A 510 -7.14 -18.06 2.99
C VAL A 510 -8.52 -17.59 2.53
N ASN A 511 -8.64 -16.35 2.06
CA ASN A 511 -9.89 -15.84 1.48
C ASN A 511 -10.33 -16.67 0.26
N LYS A 512 -9.43 -16.99 -0.68
CA LYS A 512 -9.74 -17.85 -1.83
C LYS A 512 -10.15 -19.27 -1.41
N LEU A 513 -9.50 -19.85 -0.40
CA LEU A 513 -9.88 -21.16 0.14
C LEU A 513 -11.26 -21.16 0.82
N ILE A 514 -11.62 -20.07 1.52
CA ILE A 514 -12.97 -19.90 2.07
C ILE A 514 -13.99 -19.77 0.93
N TYR A 515 -13.73 -18.94 -0.09
CA TYR A 515 -14.64 -18.78 -1.23
C TYR A 515 -14.89 -20.12 -1.96
N ALA A 516 -13.84 -20.89 -2.22
CA ALA A 516 -13.94 -22.22 -2.81
C ALA A 516 -14.74 -23.21 -1.93
N ARG A 517 -14.64 -23.09 -0.59
CA ARG A 517 -15.45 -23.89 0.34
C ARG A 517 -16.94 -23.55 0.27
N GLU A 518 -17.28 -22.26 0.19
CA GLU A 518 -18.68 -21.84 0.11
C GLU A 518 -19.31 -22.26 -1.24
N GLY A 519 -18.56 -22.12 -2.35
CA GLY A 519 -18.96 -22.68 -3.65
C GLY A 519 -19.17 -24.20 -3.62
N ALA A 520 -18.32 -24.94 -2.92
CA ALA A 520 -18.47 -26.39 -2.76
C ALA A 520 -19.70 -26.82 -1.95
N LYS A 521 -20.36 -25.91 -1.20
CA LYS A 521 -21.67 -26.17 -0.56
C LYS A 521 -22.82 -25.96 -1.54
N ASP A 522 -22.87 -24.79 -2.17
CA ASP A 522 -23.96 -24.45 -3.11
C ASP A 522 -24.02 -25.43 -4.29
N MET A 523 -22.86 -25.97 -4.73
CA MET A 523 -22.80 -27.07 -5.70
C MET A 523 -23.57 -28.34 -5.27
N MET A 524 -23.77 -28.57 -3.97
CA MET A 524 -24.60 -29.66 -3.44
C MET A 524 -26.06 -29.23 -3.24
N ASP A 525 -26.28 -27.99 -2.80
CA ASP A 525 -27.61 -27.47 -2.46
C ASP A 525 -28.42 -27.03 -3.71
N ARG A 526 -27.76 -26.71 -4.84
CA ARG A 526 -28.32 -26.21 -6.11
C ARG A 526 -29.39 -25.12 -5.92
N SER A 527 -29.08 -24.16 -5.07
CA SER A 527 -30.05 -23.25 -4.45
C SER A 527 -30.69 -22.21 -5.38
N CYS A 528 -30.27 -22.15 -6.65
CA CYS A 528 -30.76 -21.23 -7.68
C CYS A 528 -31.23 -21.98 -8.95
N SER A 529 -31.53 -23.28 -8.85
CA SER A 529 -31.94 -24.14 -9.98
C SER A 529 -33.36 -23.86 -10.53
N ASP A 530 -34.05 -22.86 -9.99
CA ASP A 530 -35.34 -22.33 -10.42
C ASP A 530 -35.25 -20.93 -11.07
N LEU A 531 -34.04 -20.40 -11.29
CA LEU A 531 -33.78 -19.06 -11.85
C LEU A 531 -34.63 -18.72 -13.09
N PRO A 532 -34.78 -19.58 -14.12
CA PRO A 532 -35.52 -19.22 -15.34
C PRO A 532 -37.02 -18.95 -15.09
N TRP A 533 -37.58 -19.47 -14.00
CA TRP A 533 -38.97 -19.23 -13.58
C TRP A 533 -39.13 -17.98 -12.69
N HIS A 534 -38.02 -17.34 -12.34
CA HIS A 534 -37.96 -16.26 -11.35
C HIS A 534 -37.30 -14.98 -11.86
N VAL A 535 -36.50 -15.08 -12.92
CA VAL A 535 -35.83 -13.96 -13.59
C VAL A 535 -36.23 -13.94 -15.06
N SER A 536 -36.57 -12.76 -15.59
CA SER A 536 -36.74 -12.54 -17.04
C SER A 536 -35.73 -11.49 -17.51
N LEU A 537 -35.14 -11.71 -18.68
CA LEU A 537 -34.07 -10.87 -19.25
C LEU A 537 -34.60 -10.10 -20.47
N GLU A 538 -34.37 -8.79 -20.47
CA GLU A 538 -34.60 -7.90 -21.62
C GLU A 538 -33.29 -7.17 -21.94
N VAL A 539 -32.93 -7.09 -23.22
CA VAL A 539 -31.68 -6.47 -23.71
C VAL A 539 -32.01 -5.52 -24.86
N ASP A 540 -31.69 -4.24 -24.68
CA ASP A 540 -31.99 -3.13 -25.59
C ASP A 540 -33.48 -3.00 -26.03
N GLY A 541 -34.39 -3.70 -25.35
CA GLY A 541 -35.84 -3.73 -25.59
C GLY A 541 -36.38 -5.09 -26.03
N GLU A 542 -35.52 -6.02 -26.44
CA GLU A 542 -35.89 -7.38 -26.85
C GLU A 542 -35.83 -8.35 -25.66
N ASN A 543 -36.77 -9.29 -25.59
CA ASN A 543 -36.78 -10.32 -24.54
C ASN A 543 -35.86 -11.47 -24.94
N ILE A 544 -34.92 -11.83 -24.06
CA ILE A 544 -33.94 -12.90 -24.29
C ILE A 544 -34.31 -14.11 -23.43
N GLU A 545 -34.42 -15.27 -24.06
CA GLU A 545 -34.74 -16.52 -23.39
C GLU A 545 -33.55 -17.00 -22.52
N ILE A 546 -33.83 -17.40 -21.28
CA ILE A 546 -32.83 -17.96 -20.36
C ILE A 546 -32.99 -19.49 -20.41
N PRO A 547 -31.93 -20.27 -20.71
CA PRO A 547 -32.00 -21.73 -20.77
C PRO A 547 -32.52 -22.37 -19.47
N GLU A 548 -33.31 -23.44 -19.61
CA GLU A 548 -33.93 -24.15 -18.47
C GLU A 548 -32.92 -24.73 -17.46
N ASP A 549 -31.66 -24.93 -17.85
CA ASP A 549 -30.58 -25.44 -16.99
C ASP A 549 -29.75 -24.34 -16.30
N ALA A 550 -30.02 -23.06 -16.57
CA ALA A 550 -29.25 -21.94 -16.02
C ALA A 550 -29.59 -21.70 -14.53
N GLU A 551 -28.56 -21.68 -13.68
CA GLU A 551 -28.68 -21.34 -12.25
C GLU A 551 -28.05 -19.97 -11.91
N GLY A 552 -27.45 -19.31 -12.90
CA GLY A 552 -26.94 -17.94 -12.79
C GLY A 552 -26.92 -17.22 -14.13
N VAL A 553 -27.14 -15.91 -14.09
CA VAL A 553 -26.94 -14.97 -15.22
C VAL A 553 -25.95 -13.90 -14.77
N ILE A 554 -24.98 -13.59 -15.62
CA ILE A 554 -23.92 -12.61 -15.35
C ILE A 554 -23.92 -11.58 -16.47
N VAL A 555 -23.86 -10.30 -16.09
CA VAL A 555 -23.71 -9.17 -17.00
C VAL A 555 -22.32 -8.58 -16.80
N MET A 556 -21.51 -8.53 -17.85
CA MET A 556 -20.08 -8.20 -17.78
C MET A 556 -19.71 -6.93 -18.52
N ASN A 557 -18.71 -6.22 -18.00
CA ASN A 557 -18.06 -5.05 -18.61
C ASN A 557 -16.55 -5.29 -18.85
N ILE A 558 -15.97 -6.38 -18.34
CA ILE A 558 -14.54 -6.65 -18.43
C ILE A 558 -14.22 -8.13 -18.69
N PRO A 559 -13.17 -8.45 -19.48
CA PRO A 559 -12.68 -9.82 -19.72
C PRO A 559 -11.85 -10.34 -18.54
N SER A 560 -12.43 -10.36 -17.34
CA SER A 560 -11.90 -11.03 -16.14
C SER A 560 -13.02 -11.22 -15.13
N TYR A 561 -13.28 -12.47 -14.77
CA TYR A 561 -14.32 -12.86 -13.83
C TYR A 561 -13.74 -13.63 -12.63
N MET A 562 -14.34 -13.47 -11.45
CA MET A 562 -14.06 -14.31 -10.26
C MET A 562 -12.57 -14.44 -9.88
N GLY A 563 -11.79 -13.37 -10.08
CA GLY A 563 -10.38 -13.31 -9.74
C GLY A 563 -9.42 -13.78 -10.83
N GLY A 564 -9.77 -13.58 -12.11
CA GLY A 564 -8.92 -13.84 -13.27
C GLY A 564 -9.31 -15.00 -14.17
N VAL A 565 -10.57 -15.43 -14.15
CA VAL A 565 -11.14 -16.39 -15.10
C VAL A 565 -11.52 -15.66 -16.39
N ASP A 566 -11.05 -16.18 -17.51
CA ASP A 566 -11.57 -15.87 -18.85
C ASP A 566 -12.73 -16.85 -19.15
N LEU A 567 -13.90 -16.33 -19.54
CA LEU A 567 -15.07 -17.15 -19.84
C LEU A 567 -15.09 -17.68 -21.28
N TRP A 568 -14.23 -17.13 -22.15
CA TRP A 568 -14.13 -17.41 -23.59
C TRP A 568 -13.02 -18.41 -23.93
N GLN A 569 -11.99 -18.50 -23.07
CA GLN A 569 -10.81 -19.38 -23.18
C GLN A 569 -9.92 -19.18 -24.41
N ASN A 570 -10.03 -18.06 -25.13
CA ASN A 570 -9.32 -17.75 -26.38
C ASN A 570 -9.69 -18.67 -27.58
N ASP A 571 -10.95 -19.10 -27.69
CA ASP A 571 -11.47 -19.52 -29.00
C ASP A 571 -11.44 -18.31 -29.96
N ASN A 572 -10.66 -18.38 -31.04
CA ASN A 572 -10.77 -17.41 -32.15
C ASN A 572 -11.90 -17.79 -33.13
N ASP A 573 -12.39 -19.03 -33.05
CA ASP A 573 -13.39 -19.60 -33.94
C ASP A 573 -14.80 -19.44 -33.33
N HIS A 574 -15.28 -18.18 -33.28
CA HIS A 574 -16.66 -17.88 -32.93
C HIS A 574 -17.59 -18.15 -34.13
N ASP A 575 -18.34 -19.27 -34.07
CA ASP A 575 -19.55 -19.53 -34.88
C ASP A 575 -20.78 -18.74 -34.36
N ASP A 576 -20.57 -17.61 -33.66
CA ASP A 576 -21.61 -16.74 -33.10
C ASP A 576 -21.53 -15.29 -33.61
N ASP A 577 -22.67 -14.65 -33.87
CA ASP A 577 -22.79 -13.31 -34.47
C ASP A 577 -22.41 -12.15 -33.52
N PHE A 578 -21.77 -12.42 -32.38
CA PHE A 578 -21.46 -11.44 -31.34
C PHE A 578 -20.07 -10.82 -31.51
N SER A 579 -19.91 -9.55 -31.11
CA SER A 579 -18.60 -8.87 -31.16
C SER A 579 -17.65 -9.36 -30.07
N LEU A 580 -16.34 -9.14 -30.25
CA LEU A 580 -15.36 -9.32 -29.18
C LEU A 580 -15.70 -8.40 -27.99
N GLN A 581 -15.49 -8.91 -26.77
CA GLN A 581 -15.72 -8.15 -25.54
C GLN A 581 -14.73 -6.99 -25.41
N SER A 582 -15.25 -5.81 -25.10
CA SER A 582 -14.46 -4.61 -24.82
C SER A 582 -14.71 -4.07 -23.40
N ILE A 583 -13.99 -3.01 -23.03
CA ILE A 583 -14.12 -2.28 -21.75
C ILE A 583 -14.48 -0.80 -21.94
N HIS A 584 -14.74 -0.39 -23.19
CA HIS A 584 -14.81 1.02 -23.60
C HIS A 584 -15.75 1.30 -24.80
N ASP A 585 -16.45 0.28 -25.32
CA ASP A 585 -17.36 0.37 -26.46
C ASP A 585 -18.82 0.72 -26.09
N LYS A 586 -19.13 0.72 -24.79
CA LYS A 586 -20.46 0.98 -24.20
C LYS A 586 -21.46 -0.12 -24.49
N ILE A 587 -20.99 -1.37 -24.54
CA ILE A 587 -21.79 -2.59 -24.62
C ILE A 587 -21.52 -3.43 -23.35
N LEU A 588 -22.46 -4.31 -23.00
CA LEU A 588 -22.32 -5.32 -21.95
C LEU A 588 -22.60 -6.71 -22.53
N GLU A 589 -21.78 -7.69 -22.20
CA GLU A 589 -22.08 -9.10 -22.45
C GLU A 589 -23.04 -9.63 -21.39
N VAL A 590 -24.03 -10.42 -21.83
CA VAL A 590 -24.88 -11.21 -20.95
C VAL A 590 -24.62 -12.69 -21.21
N VAL A 591 -24.26 -13.42 -20.15
CA VAL A 591 -23.98 -14.86 -20.17
C VAL A 591 -24.77 -15.60 -19.11
N CYS A 592 -24.97 -16.91 -19.28
CA CYS A 592 -25.52 -17.77 -18.23
C CYS A 592 -24.63 -18.98 -17.89
N ILE A 593 -24.89 -19.55 -16.73
CA ILE A 593 -24.12 -20.64 -16.12
C ILE A 593 -25.03 -21.69 -15.48
N SER A 594 -24.85 -22.95 -15.89
CA SER A 594 -25.52 -24.14 -15.35
C SER A 594 -24.99 -24.58 -13.97
N GLY A 595 -24.97 -23.67 -13.01
CA GLY A 595 -24.64 -23.97 -11.61
C GLY A 595 -23.17 -23.95 -11.23
N THR A 596 -22.93 -24.13 -9.93
CA THR A 596 -21.59 -23.93 -9.34
C THR A 596 -20.55 -25.00 -9.74
N TRP A 597 -20.98 -26.16 -10.24
CA TRP A 597 -20.08 -27.10 -10.95
C TRP A 597 -19.60 -26.54 -12.30
N HIS A 598 -20.44 -25.80 -13.02
CA HIS A 598 -20.01 -25.10 -14.24
C HIS A 598 -19.00 -24.00 -13.89
N LEU A 599 -19.24 -23.19 -12.86
CA LEU A 599 -18.26 -22.23 -12.32
C LEU A 599 -16.93 -22.91 -11.94
N GLY A 600 -16.98 -24.09 -11.35
CA GLY A 600 -15.79 -24.90 -11.06
C GLY A 600 -14.99 -25.27 -12.33
N LYS A 601 -15.66 -25.74 -13.38
CA LYS A 601 -15.02 -26.03 -14.69
C LYS A 601 -14.45 -24.78 -15.36
N LEU A 602 -15.13 -23.64 -15.26
CA LEU A 602 -14.68 -22.35 -15.80
C LEU A 602 -13.35 -21.93 -15.17
N GLN A 603 -13.21 -22.02 -13.84
CA GLN A 603 -11.97 -21.69 -13.11
C GLN A 603 -10.72 -22.47 -13.56
N VAL A 604 -10.90 -23.66 -14.15
CA VAL A 604 -9.80 -24.58 -14.51
C VAL A 604 -9.63 -24.78 -16.02
N GLY A 605 -10.34 -24.02 -16.86
CA GLY A 605 -10.23 -24.12 -18.32
C GLY A 605 -10.87 -25.40 -18.90
N LEU A 606 -11.99 -25.87 -18.32
CA LEU A 606 -12.69 -27.10 -18.74
C LEU A 606 -14.15 -26.86 -19.18
N SER A 607 -14.61 -25.62 -19.29
CA SER A 607 -15.92 -25.24 -19.84
C SER A 607 -15.94 -23.74 -20.18
N ARG A 608 -16.72 -23.34 -21.18
CA ARG A 608 -16.95 -21.92 -21.56
C ARG A 608 -18.37 -21.49 -21.17
N ALA A 609 -18.55 -20.20 -20.85
CA ALA A 609 -19.88 -19.68 -20.49
C ALA A 609 -20.78 -19.61 -21.72
N HIS A 610 -22.10 -19.67 -21.53
CA HIS A 610 -23.04 -19.55 -22.65
C HIS A 610 -23.41 -18.08 -22.89
N ARG A 611 -23.12 -17.56 -24.09
CA ARG A 611 -23.48 -16.20 -24.51
C ARG A 611 -24.98 -16.13 -24.78
N LEU A 612 -25.68 -15.21 -24.11
CA LEU A 612 -27.10 -14.94 -24.34
C LEU A 612 -27.31 -13.72 -25.24
N ALA A 613 -26.59 -12.63 -24.96
CA ALA A 613 -26.76 -11.36 -25.67
C ALA A 613 -25.55 -10.42 -25.50
N GLN A 614 -25.52 -9.36 -26.31
CA GLN A 614 -24.77 -8.13 -26.09
C GLN A 614 -25.70 -6.94 -26.27
N GLY A 615 -25.59 -5.91 -25.41
CA GLY A 615 -26.45 -4.72 -25.51
C GLY A 615 -26.04 -3.57 -24.58
N LYS A 616 -26.75 -2.44 -24.68
CA LYS A 616 -26.41 -1.16 -24.03
C LYS A 616 -27.30 -0.82 -22.84
N VAL A 617 -28.47 -1.44 -22.76
CA VAL A 617 -29.41 -1.38 -21.65
C VAL A 617 -29.89 -2.79 -21.35
N ILE A 618 -29.53 -3.30 -20.17
CA ILE A 618 -29.90 -4.64 -19.71
C ILE A 618 -30.93 -4.51 -18.60
N ARG A 619 -32.03 -5.24 -18.68
CA ARG A 619 -33.05 -5.30 -17.62
C ARG A 619 -33.25 -6.73 -17.14
N LEU A 620 -33.10 -6.93 -15.84
CA LEU A 620 -33.42 -8.17 -15.14
C LEU A 620 -34.70 -7.93 -14.33
N HIS A 621 -35.76 -8.66 -14.66
CA HIS A 621 -37.05 -8.59 -13.99
C HIS A 621 -37.18 -9.77 -13.02
N LEU A 622 -37.25 -9.48 -11.72
CA LEU A 622 -37.31 -10.48 -10.66
C LEU A 622 -38.74 -10.63 -10.16
N HIS A 623 -39.28 -11.85 -10.23
CA HIS A 623 -40.62 -12.18 -9.77
C HIS A 623 -40.65 -12.73 -8.33
N SER A 624 -39.51 -13.25 -7.85
CA SER A 624 -39.26 -13.70 -6.47
C SER A 624 -38.07 -12.94 -5.86
N SER A 625 -37.73 -13.22 -4.59
CA SER A 625 -36.53 -12.69 -3.95
C SER A 625 -35.31 -13.55 -4.29
N PHE A 626 -34.25 -12.97 -4.85
CA PHE A 626 -33.11 -13.73 -5.41
C PHE A 626 -31.75 -13.12 -5.01
N PRO A 627 -30.66 -13.91 -4.87
CA PRO A 627 -29.33 -13.38 -4.60
C PRO A 627 -28.78 -12.62 -5.82
N VAL A 628 -28.23 -11.42 -5.58
CA VAL A 628 -27.63 -10.53 -6.59
C VAL A 628 -26.31 -9.97 -6.05
N GLN A 629 -25.29 -9.81 -6.91
CA GLN A 629 -24.03 -9.16 -6.56
C GLN A 629 -23.57 -8.18 -7.65
N VAL A 630 -22.90 -7.10 -7.25
CA VAL A 630 -22.27 -6.12 -8.17
C VAL A 630 -20.84 -5.85 -7.69
N ASP A 631 -19.85 -6.01 -8.57
CA ASP A 631 -18.42 -5.84 -8.28
C ASP A 631 -17.94 -6.58 -6.99
N GLY A 632 -18.63 -7.67 -6.60
CA GLY A 632 -18.37 -8.41 -5.35
C GLY A 632 -19.08 -7.90 -4.09
N GLU A 633 -20.04 -6.97 -4.20
CA GLU A 633 -20.98 -6.59 -3.13
C GLU A 633 -22.34 -7.31 -3.31
N PRO A 634 -22.63 -8.36 -2.53
CA PRO A 634 -23.87 -9.13 -2.63
C PRO A 634 -25.02 -8.60 -1.77
N TRP A 635 -26.25 -8.91 -2.15
CA TRP A 635 -27.47 -8.75 -1.35
C TRP A 635 -28.57 -9.73 -1.83
N ILE A 636 -29.66 -9.86 -1.09
CA ILE A 636 -30.89 -10.50 -1.59
C ILE A 636 -31.79 -9.41 -2.14
N GLN A 637 -32.08 -9.45 -3.44
CA GLN A 637 -32.93 -8.49 -4.12
C GLN A 637 -34.40 -8.94 -4.03
N PRO A 638 -35.33 -8.15 -3.46
CA PRO A 638 -36.77 -8.41 -3.53
C PRO A 638 -37.33 -8.20 -4.95
N PRO A 639 -38.55 -8.73 -5.25
CA PRO A 639 -39.20 -8.60 -6.56
C PRO A 639 -39.22 -7.17 -7.10
N GLY A 640 -38.90 -7.01 -8.39
CA GLY A 640 -38.62 -5.71 -8.98
C GLY A 640 -37.91 -5.79 -10.33
N CYS A 641 -37.23 -4.71 -10.70
CA CYS A 641 -36.45 -4.61 -11.93
C CYS A 641 -35.07 -4.00 -11.63
N LEU A 642 -34.01 -4.64 -12.11
CA LEU A 642 -32.65 -4.11 -12.15
C LEU A 642 -32.39 -3.60 -13.57
N GLU A 643 -32.19 -2.30 -13.74
CA GLU A 643 -31.91 -1.67 -15.03
C GLU A 643 -30.46 -1.17 -15.08
N ILE A 644 -29.64 -1.84 -15.89
CA ILE A 644 -28.22 -1.54 -16.10
C ILE A 644 -28.10 -0.64 -17.34
N SER A 645 -27.38 0.49 -17.21
CA SER A 645 -27.22 1.46 -18.29
C SER A 645 -25.91 2.26 -18.18
N HIS A 646 -25.30 2.62 -19.30
CA HIS A 646 -24.01 3.32 -19.33
C HIS A 646 -24.10 4.68 -18.60
N ARG A 647 -23.23 4.87 -17.59
CA ARG A 647 -23.11 6.10 -16.79
C ARG A 647 -22.14 7.09 -17.41
N GLY A 648 -21.01 6.60 -17.91
CA GLY A 648 -19.87 7.42 -18.34
C GLY A 648 -18.58 6.61 -18.36
N GLN A 649 -17.48 7.29 -18.69
CA GLN A 649 -16.17 6.68 -18.91
C GLN A 649 -15.09 7.32 -18.04
N MET A 650 -14.16 6.50 -17.55
CA MET A 650 -13.01 6.93 -16.74
C MET A 650 -11.68 6.59 -17.42
N PHE A 651 -10.67 7.41 -17.19
CA PHE A 651 -9.31 7.10 -17.63
C PHE A 651 -8.60 6.19 -16.64
N MET A 652 -8.02 5.11 -17.16
CA MET A 652 -7.25 4.14 -16.41
C MET A 652 -5.82 4.09 -16.96
N LEU A 653 -4.86 3.72 -16.12
CA LEU A 653 -3.51 3.40 -16.56
C LEU A 653 -3.42 1.89 -16.79
N ARG A 654 -3.10 1.48 -18.02
CA ARG A 654 -2.81 0.09 -18.38
C ARG A 654 -1.30 -0.08 -18.47
N ARG A 655 -0.76 -1.10 -17.79
CA ARG A 655 0.67 -1.41 -17.86
C ARG A 655 1.04 -1.82 -19.29
N THR A 656 2.08 -1.20 -19.84
CA THR A 656 2.61 -1.54 -21.16
C THR A 656 3.40 -2.85 -21.06
N SER A 657 2.96 -3.87 -21.81
CA SER A 657 3.80 -4.99 -22.22
C SER A 657 4.70 -4.57 -23.38
N GLU A 658 5.52 -5.48 -23.90
CA GLU A 658 6.36 -5.29 -25.10
C GLU A 658 5.54 -5.15 -26.41
N GLU A 659 4.20 -5.16 -26.33
CA GLU A 659 3.29 -4.93 -27.46
C GLU A 659 3.46 -3.49 -28.02
N PRO A 660 3.70 -3.34 -29.34
CA PRO A 660 3.94 -2.02 -29.95
C PRO A 660 2.82 -0.99 -29.75
N THR A 661 1.56 -1.44 -29.68
CA THR A 661 0.38 -0.60 -29.46
C THR A 661 0.38 0.08 -28.08
N GLY A 662 0.74 -0.66 -27.03
CA GLY A 662 0.85 -0.13 -25.67
C GLY A 662 1.95 0.94 -25.55
N HIS A 663 3.12 0.69 -26.15
CA HIS A 663 4.21 1.66 -26.19
C HIS A 663 3.82 2.92 -26.99
N ALA A 664 3.15 2.76 -28.14
CA ALA A 664 2.64 3.87 -28.94
C ALA A 664 1.60 4.71 -28.17
N ALA A 665 0.68 4.07 -27.42
CA ALA A 665 -0.31 4.76 -26.60
C ALA A 665 0.33 5.59 -25.47
N ALA A 666 1.40 5.09 -24.86
CA ALA A 666 2.17 5.83 -23.87
C ALA A 666 2.87 7.07 -24.47
N ILE A 667 3.54 6.91 -25.64
CA ILE A 667 4.17 8.02 -26.37
C ILE A 667 3.14 9.06 -26.78
N MET A 668 1.99 8.65 -27.34
CA MET A 668 0.92 9.58 -27.73
C MET A 668 0.35 10.34 -26.54
N SER A 669 0.17 9.67 -25.39
CA SER A 669 -0.23 10.33 -24.14
C SER A 669 0.78 11.40 -23.70
N GLU A 670 2.07 11.17 -23.93
CA GLU A 670 3.14 12.12 -23.65
C GLU A 670 3.18 13.30 -24.62
N VAL A 671 3.04 13.04 -25.93
CA VAL A 671 2.95 14.08 -26.97
C VAL A 671 1.76 15.00 -26.72
N LEU A 672 0.60 14.46 -26.32
CA LEU A 672 -0.59 15.25 -26.01
C LEU A 672 -0.44 16.12 -24.75
N VAL A 673 0.20 15.62 -23.69
CA VAL A 673 0.54 16.46 -22.52
C VAL A 673 1.53 17.56 -22.90
N ASN A 674 2.53 17.26 -23.72
CA ASN A 674 3.48 18.27 -24.22
C ASN A 674 2.78 19.32 -25.09
N ALA A 675 1.84 18.93 -25.96
CA ALA A 675 1.05 19.84 -26.78
C ALA A 675 0.19 20.80 -25.92
N GLU A 676 -0.44 20.30 -24.85
CA GLU A 676 -1.20 21.11 -23.90
C GLU A 676 -0.30 22.06 -23.09
N CYS A 677 0.86 21.59 -22.59
CA CYS A 677 1.81 22.43 -21.87
C CYS A 677 2.38 23.58 -22.72
N ASN A 678 2.51 23.38 -24.04
CA ASN A 678 2.93 24.41 -25.00
C ASN A 678 1.76 25.25 -25.57
N GLY A 679 0.51 25.01 -25.13
CA GLY A 679 -0.67 25.74 -25.61
C GLY A 679 -1.06 25.46 -27.07
N VAL A 680 -0.59 24.33 -27.64
CA VAL A 680 -0.96 23.87 -28.99
C VAL A 680 -2.37 23.28 -29.03
N ILE A 681 -2.80 22.69 -27.91
CA ILE A 681 -4.17 22.21 -27.67
C ILE A 681 -4.66 22.62 -26.28
N ASP A 682 -5.97 22.70 -26.08
CA ASP A 682 -6.58 22.88 -24.76
C ASP A 682 -6.86 21.55 -24.03
N ALA A 683 -7.27 21.63 -22.76
CA ALA A 683 -7.52 20.48 -21.91
C ALA A 683 -8.69 19.59 -22.39
N SER A 684 -9.70 20.18 -23.04
CA SER A 684 -10.85 19.48 -23.60
C SER A 684 -10.50 18.76 -24.91
N GLN A 685 -9.71 19.41 -25.77
CA GLN A 685 -9.14 18.81 -26.98
C GLN A 685 -8.23 17.64 -26.63
N LYS A 686 -7.33 17.81 -25.64
CA LYS A 686 -6.50 16.71 -25.13
C LYS A 686 -7.34 15.56 -24.60
N ARG A 687 -8.40 15.84 -23.82
CA ARG A 687 -9.30 14.82 -23.29
C ARG A 687 -9.99 14.02 -24.39
N LEU A 688 -10.43 14.68 -25.46
CA LEU A 688 -11.04 14.03 -26.63
C LEU A 688 -10.02 13.19 -27.40
N LEU A 689 -8.80 13.70 -27.63
CA LEU A 689 -7.73 12.99 -28.31
C LEU A 689 -7.23 11.77 -27.51
N LEU A 690 -7.06 11.89 -26.19
CA LEU A 690 -6.73 10.76 -25.30
C LEU A 690 -7.82 9.68 -25.33
N HIS A 691 -9.09 10.08 -25.42
CA HIS A 691 -10.21 9.15 -25.52
C HIS A 691 -10.19 8.39 -26.85
N GLU A 692 -10.10 9.09 -27.98
CA GLU A 692 -10.01 8.48 -29.32
C GLU A 692 -8.80 7.54 -29.47
N ILE A 693 -7.65 7.93 -28.90
CA ILE A 693 -6.42 7.13 -28.89
C ILE A 693 -6.56 5.89 -28.01
N ALA A 694 -7.22 6.00 -26.86
CA ALA A 694 -7.51 4.86 -26.01
C ALA A 694 -8.42 3.83 -26.69
N LEU A 695 -9.45 4.28 -27.44
CA LEU A 695 -10.30 3.40 -28.25
C LEU A 695 -9.47 2.67 -29.32
N ARG A 696 -8.73 3.40 -30.15
CA ARG A 696 -8.00 2.87 -31.33
C ARG A 696 -6.75 2.02 -31.04
N LEU A 697 -6.28 2.00 -29.79
CA LEU A 697 -5.08 1.24 -29.37
C LEU A 697 -5.39 0.19 -28.30
N SER A 698 -6.66 0.05 -27.91
CA SER A 698 -7.17 -1.03 -27.06
C SER A 698 -8.02 -2.05 -27.84
N SER A 699 -8.15 -1.84 -29.16
CA SER A 699 -8.81 -2.69 -30.16
C SER A 699 -7.80 -3.56 -30.91
#